data_AF-A0A366KYB0-F1
#
_entry.id   AF-A0A366KYB0-F1
#
_cell.length_a   1.000
_cell.length_b   1.000
_cell.length_c   1.000
_cell.angle_alpha   90.00
_cell.angle_beta   90.00
_cell.angle_gamma   90.00
#
_symmetry.space_group_name_H-M   'P 1'
#
loop_
_entity.id
_entity.type
_entity.pdbx_description
1 polymer ?
#
loop_
_entity_poly.entity_id
_entity_poly.type
_entity_poly.pdbx_seq_one_letter_code
_entity_poly.pdbx_strand_id
1 'polypeptide(L)'
;MHLPDLIADLGLILAAAGITTLIFKRIKQPLVLGYILAGLLVGSHLDFFPSVTDTKSINIWGEIGVIFLLFSLGLEFSFKKLVKVGGSASITAIVKVLFIILAGYLVGKAMGWKDMDSLFLGGILSISSTMITIKAFEELGLKHKKFAGLVFGVLIVEDLVAILLLVLFSTLAVSQQSAGTEMLYSILKLAFFLVLWFLGGIFVVPSFLKATKKLMNDETMLVVSLALCLVMVLLADKVGFSPALGAFIMGSILAETTQAERIEHLTKSVKDLFAAVFFVSVGMLIDPSMLVKYAVPILVATVVIIFGKILFTILGALLSGQPLKTSVQSGMSLAQIGEFSFIIASLGLTLKVTSDFLYPIAVAAAAITTFTTPYLIKLSEPFYQYLNRVLPKKWLDGIERYSSSTEGITTLSDWRILLRSYIFNTIIHSVIIIAIIFLAYRYVQPFIVSNIANSLTSIIISVVVSFILMSPFLWALSIRRIQRTAYSHLWLNKKYTRGPLIAIEFFRIALGIFFVGFLMYEFFDTWIAAVIALGLIVLGMVIFSRKLQSFYDKLERRFMLNLNARENQKPDILPWDTHLTELKVSPESEVVGKTLTELMIREKYGVNIALIERGRNNIPTPGRDERLYPNDKLLLIGADDQLAAVKALLEIDTPEIAEEDNFPNKEMTLQKVVVHAESPVYGLSIRNAGIREKAQALIVGIERGADRILNPSSDFVFDTGDVIWIVGNNKKVKEVL
;
A
#
# COMPACT_ATOMS: atom_id res chain seq x y z
N MET A 1 -33.28 -35.95 16.39
CA MET A 1 -32.60 -35.01 15.48
C MET A 1 -31.17 -34.87 15.99
N HIS A 2 -30.18 -35.38 15.25
CA HIS A 2 -28.78 -35.14 15.59
C HIS A 2 -28.37 -33.82 14.95
N LEU A 3 -28.08 -32.80 15.76
CA LEU A 3 -27.47 -31.56 15.28
C LEU A 3 -26.04 -31.90 14.83
N PRO A 4 -25.60 -31.53 13.62
CA PRO A 4 -24.20 -31.74 13.21
C PRO A 4 -23.23 -31.08 14.19
N ASP A 5 -22.17 -31.79 14.56
CA ASP A 5 -21.18 -31.33 15.54
C ASP A 5 -20.61 -29.95 15.19
N LEU A 6 -20.39 -29.69 13.90
CA LEU A 6 -19.92 -28.40 13.39
C LEU A 6 -20.79 -27.20 13.82
N ILE A 7 -22.10 -27.38 13.94
CA ILE A 7 -23.04 -26.31 14.34
C ILE A 7 -22.96 -26.09 15.86
N ALA A 8 -22.89 -27.18 16.64
CA ALA A 8 -22.73 -27.10 18.09
C ALA A 8 -21.40 -26.43 18.46
N ASP A 9 -20.32 -26.81 17.79
CA ASP A 9 -18.98 -26.27 17.98
C ASP A 9 -18.93 -24.76 17.67
N LEU A 10 -19.54 -24.33 16.57
CA LEU A 10 -19.63 -22.90 16.24
C LEU A 10 -20.38 -22.11 17.32
N GLY A 11 -21.52 -22.64 17.80
CA GLY A 11 -22.29 -22.00 18.86
C GLY A 11 -21.47 -21.80 20.14
N LEU A 12 -20.70 -22.82 20.52
CA LEU A 12 -19.83 -22.79 21.70
C LEU A 12 -18.65 -21.81 21.52
N ILE A 13 -18.00 -21.84 20.35
CA ILE A 13 -16.92 -20.91 19.97
C ILE A 13 -17.40 -19.46 20.11
N LEU A 14 -18.56 -19.13 19.53
CA LEU A 14 -19.09 -17.76 19.55
C LEU A 14 -19.56 -17.34 20.94
N ALA A 15 -20.16 -18.25 21.72
CA ALA A 15 -20.57 -17.96 23.09
C ALA A 15 -19.36 -17.65 23.98
N ALA A 16 -18.31 -18.46 23.92
CA ALA A 16 -17.08 -18.24 24.67
C ALA A 16 -16.35 -16.96 24.21
N ALA A 17 -16.27 -16.71 22.90
CA ALA A 17 -15.74 -15.46 22.35
C ALA A 17 -16.50 -14.24 22.89
N GLY A 18 -17.84 -14.29 22.88
CA GLY A 18 -18.68 -13.20 23.37
C GLY A 18 -18.44 -12.89 24.85
N ILE A 19 -18.42 -13.92 25.71
CA ILE A 19 -18.21 -13.75 27.15
C ILE A 19 -16.81 -13.19 27.43
N THR A 20 -15.77 -13.81 26.89
CA THR A 20 -14.38 -13.40 27.13
C THR A 20 -14.08 -12.01 26.59
N THR A 21 -14.60 -11.64 25.41
CA THR A 21 -14.40 -10.29 24.87
C THR A 21 -15.11 -9.22 25.67
N LEU A 22 -16.30 -9.48 26.22
CA LEU A 22 -16.96 -8.55 27.13
C LEU A 22 -16.11 -8.30 28.39
N ILE A 23 -15.50 -9.35 28.94
CA ILE A 23 -14.57 -9.25 30.08
C ILE A 23 -13.36 -8.41 29.68
N PHE A 24 -12.70 -8.74 28.56
CA PHE A 24 -11.49 -8.05 28.09
C PHE A 24 -11.75 -6.58 27.77
N LYS A 25 -12.91 -6.27 27.17
CA LYS A 25 -13.36 -4.90 26.92
C LYS A 25 -13.53 -4.12 28.22
N ARG A 26 -14.09 -4.76 29.27
CA ARG A 26 -14.25 -4.14 30.61
C ARG A 26 -12.91 -3.81 31.26
N ILE A 27 -11.89 -4.65 31.09
CA ILE A 27 -10.53 -4.42 31.61
C ILE A 27 -9.62 -3.66 30.63
N LYS A 28 -10.17 -3.11 29.53
CA LYS A 28 -9.46 -2.36 28.48
C LYS A 28 -8.31 -3.13 27.81
N GLN A 29 -8.35 -4.46 27.79
CA GLN A 29 -7.33 -5.29 27.13
C GLN A 29 -7.65 -5.53 25.63
N PRO A 30 -6.66 -5.93 24.81
CA PRO A 30 -6.88 -6.27 23.40
C PRO A 30 -7.80 -7.48 23.20
N LEU A 31 -8.73 -7.39 22.24
CA LEU A 31 -9.76 -8.43 22.02
C LEU A 31 -9.18 -9.76 21.54
N VAL A 32 -8.09 -9.74 20.75
CA VAL A 32 -7.43 -10.94 20.22
C VAL A 32 -6.98 -11.87 21.34
N LEU A 33 -6.45 -11.33 22.44
CA LEU A 33 -6.09 -12.11 23.63
C LEU A 33 -7.32 -12.75 24.29
N GLY A 34 -8.46 -12.05 24.27
CA GLY A 34 -9.74 -12.59 24.74
C GLY A 34 -10.20 -13.79 23.90
N TYR A 35 -10.11 -13.70 22.57
CA TYR A 35 -10.44 -14.82 21.68
C TYR A 35 -9.53 -16.04 21.89
N ILE A 36 -8.22 -15.83 22.03
CA ILE A 36 -7.29 -16.92 22.30
C ILE A 36 -7.58 -17.56 23.66
N LEU A 37 -7.89 -16.76 24.68
CA LEU A 37 -8.28 -17.28 26.00
C LEU A 37 -9.60 -18.05 25.93
N ALA A 38 -10.61 -17.57 25.18
CA ALA A 38 -11.83 -18.33 24.95
C ALA A 38 -11.54 -19.68 24.32
N GLY A 39 -10.64 -19.72 23.34
CA GLY A 39 -10.18 -20.97 22.74
C GLY A 39 -9.55 -21.90 23.75
N LEU A 40 -8.65 -21.38 24.59
CA LEU A 40 -8.02 -22.18 25.65
C LEU A 40 -9.08 -22.77 26.63
N LEU A 41 -10.08 -21.97 27.00
CA LEU A 41 -11.15 -22.37 27.92
C LEU A 41 -12.08 -23.45 27.33
N VAL A 42 -12.36 -23.39 26.03
CA VAL A 42 -13.24 -24.31 25.30
C VAL A 42 -12.46 -25.49 24.66
N GLY A 43 -11.14 -25.43 24.71
CA GLY A 43 -10.25 -26.46 24.18
C GLY A 43 -10.35 -27.77 24.97
N SER A 44 -9.94 -28.87 24.35
CA SER A 44 -9.98 -30.22 24.93
C SER A 44 -9.03 -30.45 26.11
N HIS A 45 -8.22 -29.45 26.49
CA HIS A 45 -7.21 -29.56 27.54
C HIS A 45 -7.72 -29.15 28.93
N LEU A 46 -8.91 -28.53 29.03
CA LEU A 46 -9.51 -28.11 30.29
C LEU A 46 -10.86 -28.81 30.50
N ASP A 47 -10.89 -29.82 31.37
CA ASP A 47 -12.08 -30.66 31.63
C ASP A 47 -13.26 -29.91 32.30
N PHE A 48 -13.06 -28.66 32.73
CA PHE A 48 -14.03 -27.91 33.52
C PHE A 48 -15.11 -27.19 32.70
N PHE A 49 -14.92 -27.06 31.38
CA PHE A 49 -15.83 -26.36 30.47
C PHE A 49 -16.34 -27.31 29.37
N PRO A 50 -17.49 -27.02 28.73
CA PRO A 50 -17.91 -27.74 27.54
C PRO A 50 -16.81 -27.63 26.49
N SER A 51 -16.34 -28.76 25.98
CA SER A 51 -15.21 -28.82 25.05
C SER A 51 -15.68 -29.24 23.67
N VAL A 52 -15.12 -28.63 22.63
CA VAL A 52 -15.24 -29.16 21.26
C VAL A 52 -14.35 -30.40 21.16
N THR A 53 -14.95 -31.54 20.85
CA THR A 53 -14.25 -32.83 20.84
C THR A 53 -13.65 -33.19 19.49
N ASP A 54 -14.16 -32.65 18.37
CA ASP A 54 -13.64 -32.99 17.04
C ASP A 54 -12.58 -32.00 16.54
N THR A 55 -11.33 -32.47 16.53
CA THR A 55 -10.18 -31.75 15.93
C THR A 55 -10.40 -31.38 14.47
N LYS A 56 -11.23 -32.11 13.71
CA LYS A 56 -11.53 -31.77 12.31
C LYS A 56 -12.41 -30.52 12.22
N SER A 57 -13.42 -30.38 13.06
CA SER A 57 -14.25 -29.18 13.14
C SER A 57 -13.41 -27.94 13.44
N ILE A 58 -12.48 -28.04 14.39
CA ILE A 58 -11.56 -26.95 14.77
C ILE A 58 -10.72 -26.50 13.57
N ASN A 59 -10.15 -27.46 12.82
CA ASN A 59 -9.33 -27.15 11.65
C ASN A 59 -10.14 -26.49 10.53
N ILE A 60 -11.35 -26.97 10.24
CA ILE A 60 -12.23 -26.39 9.21
C ILE A 60 -12.59 -24.94 9.57
N TRP A 61 -12.99 -24.69 10.82
CA TRP A 61 -13.31 -23.33 11.29
C TRP A 61 -12.10 -22.40 11.27
N GLY A 62 -10.93 -22.92 11.65
CA GLY A 62 -9.65 -22.22 11.53
C GLY A 62 -9.34 -21.83 10.08
N GLU A 63 -9.45 -22.75 9.13
CA GLU A 63 -9.19 -22.49 7.70
C GLU A 63 -10.14 -21.44 7.11
N ILE A 64 -11.44 -21.54 7.37
CA ILE A 64 -12.43 -20.55 6.93
C ILE A 64 -12.11 -19.18 7.55
N GLY A 65 -11.76 -19.17 8.83
CA GLY A 65 -11.33 -17.98 9.55
C GLY A 65 -10.13 -17.29 8.91
N VAL A 66 -9.08 -18.05 8.58
CA VAL A 66 -7.88 -17.55 7.88
C VAL A 66 -8.22 -16.98 6.50
N ILE A 67 -9.07 -17.65 5.72
CA ILE A 67 -9.48 -17.20 4.38
C ILE A 67 -10.11 -15.80 4.46
N PHE A 68 -11.12 -15.61 5.30
CA PHE A 68 -11.80 -14.30 5.39
C PHE A 68 -10.95 -13.22 6.04
N LEU A 69 -10.09 -13.59 7.00
CA LEU A 69 -9.14 -12.66 7.61
C LEU A 69 -8.14 -12.15 6.55
N LEU A 70 -7.57 -13.05 5.76
CA LEU A 70 -6.62 -12.70 4.70
C LEU A 70 -7.27 -11.98 3.53
N PHE A 71 -8.52 -12.30 3.21
CA PHE A 71 -9.30 -11.54 2.24
C PHE A 71 -9.50 -10.09 2.68
N SER A 72 -9.96 -9.87 3.91
CA SER A 72 -10.15 -8.52 4.44
C SER A 72 -8.84 -7.75 4.53
N LEU A 73 -7.76 -8.42 4.89
CA LEU A 73 -6.42 -7.86 4.92
C LEU A 73 -5.95 -7.47 3.50
N GLY A 74 -6.27 -8.30 2.51
CA GLY A 74 -6.10 -7.96 1.10
C GLY A 74 -6.88 -6.72 0.69
N LEU A 75 -8.11 -6.52 1.19
CA LEU A 75 -8.91 -5.31 0.93
C LEU A 75 -8.29 -4.05 1.56
N GLU A 76 -7.72 -4.18 2.76
CA GLU A 76 -7.04 -3.07 3.45
C GLU A 76 -5.72 -2.69 2.78
N PHE A 77 -5.09 -3.66 2.10
CA PHE A 77 -3.88 -3.49 1.33
C PHE A 77 -4.17 -2.71 0.03
N SER A 78 -3.61 -1.50 -0.07
CA SER A 78 -3.59 -0.76 -1.34
C SER A 78 -2.16 -0.42 -1.71
N PHE A 79 -1.80 -0.59 -2.97
CA PHE A 79 -0.45 -0.28 -3.47
C PHE A 79 -0.10 1.19 -3.29
N LYS A 80 -1.12 2.05 -3.20
CA LYS A 80 -0.97 3.48 -2.99
C LYS A 80 -0.65 3.87 -1.56
N LYS A 81 -1.20 3.16 -0.55
CA LYS A 81 -0.78 3.33 0.86
C LYS A 81 0.73 3.11 0.98
N LEU A 82 1.28 2.08 0.32
CA LEU A 82 2.72 1.80 0.27
C LEU A 82 3.54 2.95 -0.32
N VAL A 83 3.09 3.54 -1.44
CA VAL A 83 3.81 4.65 -2.09
C VAL A 83 3.81 5.93 -1.24
N LYS A 84 2.77 6.12 -0.42
CA LYS A 84 2.66 7.24 0.52
C LYS A 84 3.50 7.05 1.79
N VAL A 85 4.02 5.86 2.07
CA VAL A 85 4.86 5.64 3.25
C VAL A 85 6.21 6.34 3.06
N GLY A 86 6.59 7.17 4.04
CA GLY A 86 7.86 7.89 4.01
C GLY A 86 9.05 6.94 3.84
N GLY A 87 10.07 7.38 3.08
CA GLY A 87 11.28 6.59 2.84
C GLY A 87 11.98 6.18 4.14
N SER A 88 11.90 7.01 5.18
CA SER A 88 12.47 6.72 6.49
C SER A 88 11.80 5.52 7.20
N ALA A 89 10.47 5.47 7.17
CA ALA A 89 9.69 4.37 7.72
C ALA A 89 9.98 3.05 6.99
N SER A 90 10.07 3.09 5.66
CA SER A 90 10.40 1.90 4.86
C SER A 90 11.78 1.33 5.19
N ILE A 91 12.82 2.17 5.27
CA ILE A 91 14.17 1.74 5.64
C ILE A 91 14.18 1.15 7.05
N THR A 92 13.53 1.83 7.99
CA THR A 92 13.45 1.40 9.39
C THR A 92 12.80 0.02 9.50
N ALA A 93 11.65 -0.18 8.85
CA ALA A 93 10.92 -1.45 8.87
C ALA A 93 11.73 -2.59 8.25
N ILE A 94 12.31 -2.39 7.06
CA ILE A 94 13.07 -3.44 6.35
C ILE A 94 14.30 -3.87 7.17
N VAL A 95 15.07 -2.90 7.69
CA VAL A 95 16.23 -3.18 8.55
C VAL A 95 15.77 -3.95 9.79
N LYS A 96 14.75 -3.46 10.50
CA LYS A 96 14.22 -4.12 11.69
C LYS A 96 13.81 -5.57 11.41
N VAL A 97 12.98 -5.78 10.39
CA VAL A 97 12.44 -7.10 10.05
C VAL A 97 13.56 -8.07 9.68
N LEU A 98 14.49 -7.66 8.82
CA LEU A 98 15.60 -8.53 8.38
C LEU A 98 16.47 -8.98 9.57
N PHE A 99 16.86 -8.04 10.44
CA PHE A 99 17.69 -8.38 11.60
C PHE A 99 16.94 -9.20 12.65
N ILE A 100 15.63 -8.99 12.84
CA ILE A 100 14.84 -9.83 13.75
C ILE A 100 14.63 -11.23 13.19
N ILE A 101 14.39 -11.38 11.88
CA ILE A 101 14.32 -12.71 11.25
C ILE A 101 15.63 -13.45 11.47
N LEU A 102 16.77 -12.79 11.24
CA LEU A 102 18.08 -13.36 11.48
C LEU A 102 18.28 -13.73 12.96
N ALA A 103 17.93 -12.84 13.89
CA ALA A 103 18.04 -13.10 15.32
C ALA A 103 17.17 -14.28 15.76
N GLY A 104 15.91 -14.35 15.31
CA GLY A 104 15.01 -15.47 15.59
C GLY A 104 15.50 -16.78 14.97
N TYR A 105 16.03 -16.75 13.75
CA TYR A 105 16.65 -17.92 13.14
C TYR A 105 17.85 -18.42 13.95
N LEU A 106 18.77 -17.53 14.33
CA LEU A 106 19.93 -17.89 15.15
C LEU A 106 19.54 -18.42 16.53
N VAL A 107 18.50 -17.85 17.15
CA VAL A 107 17.95 -18.34 18.42
C VAL A 107 17.38 -19.74 18.25
N GLY A 108 16.55 -19.98 17.24
CA GLY A 108 16.00 -21.31 16.94
C GLY A 108 17.11 -22.35 16.71
N LYS A 109 18.14 -22.00 15.94
CA LYS A 109 19.32 -22.87 15.74
C LYS A 109 20.11 -23.12 17.01
N ALA A 110 20.31 -22.09 17.83
CA ALA A 110 20.99 -22.22 19.13
C ALA A 110 20.21 -23.13 20.10
N MET A 111 18.88 -23.18 19.96
CA MET A 111 18.00 -24.10 20.70
C MET A 111 17.88 -25.50 20.07
N GLY A 112 18.61 -25.76 18.98
CA GLY A 112 18.62 -27.06 18.30
C GLY A 112 17.41 -27.33 17.41
N TRP A 113 16.65 -26.31 17.02
CA TRP A 113 15.45 -26.48 16.19
C TRP A 113 15.78 -26.69 14.72
N LYS A 114 14.81 -27.23 13.97
CA LYS A 114 14.90 -27.40 12.52
C LYS A 114 15.01 -26.03 11.83
N ASP A 115 15.52 -26.01 10.60
CA ASP A 115 15.70 -24.77 9.84
C ASP A 115 14.36 -24.06 9.57
N MET A 116 13.31 -24.82 9.26
CA MET A 116 11.96 -24.26 9.07
C MET A 116 11.38 -23.70 10.36
N ASP A 117 11.51 -24.40 11.48
CA ASP A 117 11.07 -23.91 12.80
C ASP A 117 11.78 -22.59 13.17
N SER A 118 13.09 -22.52 12.88
CA SER A 118 13.92 -21.34 13.16
C SER A 118 13.57 -20.16 12.25
N LEU A 119 13.30 -20.42 10.96
CA LEU A 119 12.91 -19.39 10.00
C LEU A 119 11.53 -18.82 10.31
N PHE A 120 10.56 -19.69 10.63
CA PHE A 120 9.22 -19.29 11.04
C PHE A 120 9.25 -18.53 12.37
N LEU A 121 10.06 -18.95 13.35
CA LEU A 121 10.29 -18.16 14.56
C LEU A 121 10.74 -16.74 14.21
N GLY A 122 11.76 -16.60 13.36
CA GLY A 122 12.22 -15.28 12.89
C GLY A 122 11.11 -14.43 12.26
N GLY A 123 10.30 -15.02 11.38
CA GLY A 123 9.16 -14.34 10.76
C GLY A 123 8.10 -13.90 11.77
N ILE A 124 7.70 -14.79 12.67
CA ILE A 124 6.74 -14.54 13.76
C ILE A 124 7.23 -13.38 14.64
N LEU A 125 8.50 -13.42 15.05
CA LEU A 125 9.07 -12.40 15.93
C LEU A 125 9.21 -11.04 15.24
N SER A 126 9.30 -10.98 13.91
CA SER A 126 9.63 -9.73 13.19
C SER A 126 8.50 -8.69 13.14
N ILE A 127 7.25 -9.13 13.13
CA ILE A 127 6.09 -8.26 12.89
C ILE A 127 5.53 -7.71 14.20
N SER A 128 5.21 -6.41 14.22
CA SER A 128 4.66 -5.71 15.39
C SER A 128 3.15 -5.44 15.26
N SER A 129 2.45 -5.18 16.38
CA SER A 129 1.00 -4.94 16.37
C SER A 129 0.66 -3.47 16.14
N THR A 130 -0.14 -3.22 15.10
CA THR A 130 -0.70 -1.89 14.79
C THR A 130 -1.75 -1.47 15.83
N MET A 131 -2.71 -2.33 16.15
CA MET A 131 -3.80 -2.04 17.10
C MET A 131 -3.28 -1.67 18.50
N ILE A 132 -2.33 -2.45 19.04
CA ILE A 132 -1.79 -2.23 20.39
C ILE A 132 -1.05 -0.89 20.45
N THR A 133 -0.26 -0.57 19.43
CA THR A 133 0.51 0.69 19.37
C THR A 133 -0.42 1.90 19.29
N ILE A 134 -1.41 1.87 18.40
CA ILE A 134 -2.36 2.98 18.23
C ILE A 134 -3.13 3.22 19.53
N LYS A 135 -3.65 2.16 20.14
CA LYS A 135 -4.39 2.26 21.41
C LYS A 135 -3.52 2.82 22.53
N ALA A 136 -2.28 2.34 22.67
CA ALA A 136 -1.35 2.87 23.66
C ALA A 136 -1.03 4.36 23.41
N PHE A 137 -0.91 4.79 22.16
CA PHE A 137 -0.67 6.20 21.83
C PHE A 137 -1.88 7.08 22.09
N GLU A 138 -3.09 6.59 21.87
CA GLU A 138 -4.32 7.30 22.21
C GLU A 138 -4.47 7.46 23.72
N GLU A 139 -4.24 6.40 24.49
CA GLU A 139 -4.30 6.44 25.96
C GLU A 139 -3.23 7.34 26.59
N LEU A 140 -2.05 7.42 25.97
CA LEU A 140 -0.94 8.26 26.44
C LEU A 140 -0.93 9.68 25.83
N GLY A 141 -1.86 10.01 24.93
CA GLY A 141 -1.92 11.32 24.28
C GLY A 141 -0.73 11.61 23.32
N LEU A 142 -0.15 10.58 22.70
CA LEU A 142 1.07 10.65 21.89
C LEU A 142 0.82 10.70 20.37
N LYS A 143 -0.43 10.53 19.92
CA LYS A 143 -0.82 10.38 18.50
C LYS A 143 -0.32 11.50 17.58
N HIS A 144 -0.23 12.73 18.08
CA HIS A 144 0.16 13.92 17.29
C HIS A 144 1.66 14.27 17.41
N LYS A 145 2.48 13.41 18.05
CA LYS A 145 3.93 13.64 18.17
C LYS A 145 4.64 13.26 16.87
N LYS A 146 5.73 13.96 16.53
CA LYS A 146 6.52 13.71 15.30
C LYS A 146 6.95 12.24 15.13
N PHE A 147 7.36 11.57 16.21
CA PHE A 147 7.78 10.16 16.15
C PHE A 147 6.62 9.18 15.87
N ALA A 148 5.37 9.57 16.16
CA ALA A 148 4.22 8.72 15.91
C ALA A 148 4.00 8.50 14.40
N GLY A 149 4.26 9.52 13.57
CA GLY A 149 4.21 9.38 12.11
C GLY A 149 5.21 8.34 11.59
N LEU A 150 6.44 8.30 12.13
CA LEU A 150 7.42 7.28 11.79
C LEU A 150 6.96 5.89 12.23
N VAL A 151 6.43 5.75 13.44
CA VAL A 151 5.92 4.49 13.99
C VAL A 151 4.76 3.95 13.15
N PHE A 152 3.77 4.77 12.82
CA PHE A 152 2.66 4.38 11.96
C PHE A 152 3.13 4.00 10.55
N GLY A 153 4.08 4.76 9.99
CA GLY A 153 4.69 4.40 8.71
C GLY A 153 5.38 3.04 8.76
N VAL A 154 6.16 2.77 9.82
CA VAL A 154 6.85 1.49 10.01
C VAL A 154 5.85 0.34 10.12
N LEU A 155 4.79 0.48 10.90
CA LEU A 155 3.72 -0.51 11.03
C LEU A 155 3.07 -0.85 9.68
N ILE A 156 2.77 0.16 8.85
CA ILE A 156 2.22 -0.07 7.51
C ILE A 156 3.18 -0.88 6.63
N VAL A 157 4.49 -0.58 6.68
CA VAL A 157 5.48 -1.36 5.90
C VAL A 157 5.63 -2.77 6.47
N GLU A 158 5.55 -2.94 7.78
CA GLU A 158 5.61 -4.27 8.40
C GLU A 158 4.44 -5.15 8.01
N ASP A 159 3.21 -4.63 8.00
CA ASP A 159 2.04 -5.38 7.55
C ASP A 159 2.21 -5.85 6.10
N LEU A 160 2.84 -5.02 5.24
CA LEU A 160 3.21 -5.43 3.88
C LEU A 160 4.29 -6.52 3.88
N VAL A 161 5.34 -6.38 4.68
CA VAL A 161 6.39 -7.40 4.76
C VAL A 161 5.82 -8.71 5.31
N ALA A 162 4.88 -8.65 6.27
CA ALA A 162 4.19 -9.81 6.81
C ALA A 162 3.44 -10.58 5.72
N ILE A 163 2.71 -9.87 4.86
CA ILE A 163 2.08 -10.46 3.66
C ILE A 163 3.13 -11.15 2.79
N LEU A 164 4.22 -10.46 2.45
CA LEU A 164 5.28 -11.04 1.62
C LEU A 164 5.89 -12.29 2.26
N LEU A 165 6.07 -12.29 3.58
CA LEU A 165 6.54 -13.46 4.34
C LEU A 165 5.54 -14.61 4.30
N LEU A 166 4.22 -14.35 4.44
CA LEU A 166 3.19 -15.39 4.33
C LEU A 166 3.22 -16.07 2.97
N VAL A 167 3.32 -15.27 1.90
CA VAL A 167 3.42 -15.77 0.52
C VAL A 167 4.70 -16.58 0.32
N LEU A 168 5.85 -16.05 0.77
CA LEU A 168 7.13 -16.73 0.71
C LEU A 168 7.10 -18.07 1.47
N PHE A 169 6.70 -18.04 2.74
CA PHE A 169 6.68 -19.21 3.62
C PHE A 169 5.71 -20.29 3.12
N SER A 170 4.54 -19.91 2.60
CA SER A 170 3.63 -20.88 1.98
C SER A 170 4.27 -21.60 0.77
N THR A 171 5.12 -20.91 0.03
CA THR A 171 5.79 -21.48 -1.16
C THR A 171 6.94 -22.38 -0.75
N LEU A 172 7.72 -21.96 0.24
CA LEU A 172 8.79 -22.78 0.82
C LEU A 172 8.26 -24.05 1.46
N ALA A 173 7.05 -23.98 2.02
CA ALA A 173 6.38 -25.12 2.62
C ALA A 173 6.01 -26.18 1.58
N VAL A 174 5.50 -25.77 0.42
CA VAL A 174 5.16 -26.68 -0.68
C VAL A 174 6.42 -27.26 -1.33
N SER A 175 7.56 -26.55 -1.30
CA SER A 175 8.81 -26.97 -1.95
C SER A 175 9.77 -27.81 -1.08
N GLN A 176 9.34 -28.29 0.10
CA GLN A 176 10.23 -28.95 1.07
C GLN A 176 10.97 -30.20 0.57
N GLN A 177 10.66 -30.70 -0.63
CA GLN A 177 11.20 -31.94 -1.15
C GLN A 177 12.45 -31.77 -2.03
N SER A 178 12.89 -30.54 -2.33
CA SER A 178 13.84 -30.34 -3.43
C SER A 178 14.91 -29.25 -3.20
N ALA A 179 16.15 -29.57 -3.60
CA ALA A 179 17.33 -28.70 -3.53
C ALA A 179 17.16 -27.40 -4.34
N GLY A 180 17.98 -26.39 -4.02
CA GLY A 180 17.78 -24.95 -4.31
C GLY A 180 17.36 -24.52 -5.73
N THR A 181 17.57 -25.34 -6.76
CA THR A 181 17.04 -25.09 -8.12
C THR A 181 15.53 -25.21 -8.19
N GLU A 182 14.92 -26.17 -7.49
CA GLU A 182 13.46 -26.31 -7.44
C GLU A 182 12.80 -25.25 -6.56
N MET A 183 13.49 -24.79 -5.51
CA MET A 183 13.03 -23.65 -4.71
C MET A 183 12.99 -22.38 -5.56
N LEU A 184 14.03 -22.12 -6.37
CA LEU A 184 14.04 -21.01 -7.32
C LEU A 184 12.91 -21.16 -8.36
N TYR A 185 12.68 -22.37 -8.87
CA TYR A 185 11.56 -22.66 -9.78
C TYR A 185 10.20 -22.38 -9.12
N SER A 186 9.99 -22.81 -7.88
CA SER A 186 8.77 -22.56 -7.12
C SER A 186 8.54 -21.07 -6.83
N ILE A 187 9.60 -20.32 -6.50
CA ILE A 187 9.54 -18.86 -6.33
C ILE A 187 9.22 -18.17 -7.67
N LEU A 188 9.84 -18.60 -8.77
CA LEU A 188 9.55 -18.05 -10.10
C LEU A 188 8.12 -18.40 -10.55
N LYS A 189 7.66 -19.63 -10.32
CA LYS A 189 6.28 -20.08 -10.57
C LYS A 189 5.30 -19.23 -9.77
N LEU A 190 5.55 -19.03 -8.47
CA LEU A 190 4.76 -18.15 -7.62
C LEU A 190 4.72 -16.73 -8.16
N ALA A 191 5.87 -16.11 -8.41
CA ALA A 191 5.95 -14.74 -8.91
C ALA A 191 5.21 -14.59 -10.24
N PHE A 192 5.35 -15.57 -11.13
CA PHE A 192 4.64 -15.62 -12.40
C PHE A 192 3.11 -15.68 -12.22
N PHE A 193 2.60 -16.62 -11.42
CA PHE A 193 1.15 -16.74 -11.18
C PHE A 193 0.58 -15.56 -10.40
N LEU A 194 1.32 -15.02 -9.43
CA LEU A 194 0.92 -13.84 -8.68
C LEU A 194 0.76 -12.64 -9.61
N VAL A 195 1.75 -12.36 -10.48
CA VAL A 195 1.65 -11.26 -11.44
C VAL A 195 0.55 -11.54 -12.47
N LEU A 196 0.40 -12.78 -12.93
CA LEU A 196 -0.68 -13.16 -13.86
C LEU A 196 -2.08 -12.92 -13.26
N TRP A 197 -2.34 -13.44 -12.06
CA TRP A 197 -3.63 -13.27 -11.39
C TRP A 197 -3.89 -11.82 -11.02
N PHE A 198 -2.86 -11.10 -10.57
CA PHE A 198 -2.98 -9.69 -10.24
C PHE A 198 -3.34 -8.87 -11.49
N LEU A 199 -2.66 -9.12 -12.61
CA LEU A 199 -2.89 -8.39 -13.84
C LEU A 199 -4.22 -8.77 -14.51
N GLY A 200 -4.54 -10.06 -14.56
CA GLY A 200 -5.83 -10.56 -15.04
C GLY A 200 -6.98 -10.06 -14.16
N GLY A 201 -6.79 -10.08 -12.84
CA GLY A 201 -7.72 -9.60 -11.84
C GLY A 201 -8.03 -8.12 -12.00
N ILE A 202 -7.02 -7.24 -12.10
CA ILE A 202 -7.20 -5.80 -12.31
C ILE A 202 -7.93 -5.49 -13.63
N PHE A 203 -7.83 -6.36 -14.62
CA PHE A 203 -8.57 -6.18 -15.86
C PHE A 203 -10.01 -6.68 -15.75
N VAL A 204 -10.21 -7.91 -15.24
CA VAL A 204 -11.50 -8.61 -15.22
C VAL A 204 -12.40 -8.07 -14.11
N VAL A 205 -11.91 -8.00 -12.88
CA VAL A 205 -12.73 -7.71 -11.69
C VAL A 205 -13.29 -6.29 -11.69
N PRO A 206 -12.50 -5.21 -11.87
CA PRO A 206 -13.06 -3.85 -11.95
C PRO A 206 -14.01 -3.68 -13.12
N SER A 207 -13.73 -4.31 -14.27
CA SER A 207 -14.59 -4.24 -15.45
C SER A 207 -15.94 -4.93 -15.20
N PHE A 208 -15.91 -6.10 -14.56
CA PHE A 208 -17.10 -6.84 -14.15
C PHE A 208 -17.94 -6.01 -13.16
N LEU A 209 -17.35 -5.52 -12.07
CA LEU A 209 -18.05 -4.71 -11.07
C LEU A 209 -18.62 -3.42 -11.65
N LYS A 210 -17.92 -2.80 -12.60
CA LYS A 210 -18.43 -1.60 -13.29
C LYS A 210 -19.61 -1.92 -14.22
N ALA A 211 -19.57 -3.05 -14.91
CA ALA A 211 -20.64 -3.48 -15.81
C ALA A 211 -21.91 -3.86 -15.04
N THR A 212 -21.76 -4.52 -13.90
CA THR A 212 -22.88 -4.96 -13.06
C THR A 212 -23.32 -3.92 -12.04
N LYS A 213 -22.62 -2.78 -11.88
CA LYS A 213 -22.89 -1.74 -10.87
C LYS A 213 -24.39 -1.38 -10.70
N LYS A 214 -25.14 -1.27 -11.80
CA LYS A 214 -26.58 -0.92 -11.77
C LYS A 214 -27.46 -1.99 -11.12
N LEU A 215 -26.99 -3.23 -11.07
CA LEU A 215 -27.65 -4.39 -10.48
C LEU A 215 -27.14 -4.68 -9.06
N MET A 216 -26.16 -3.92 -8.56
CA MET A 216 -25.48 -4.20 -7.28
C MET A 216 -25.98 -3.29 -6.15
N ASN A 217 -26.84 -3.85 -5.29
CA ASN A 217 -27.10 -3.33 -3.94
C ASN A 217 -26.04 -3.83 -2.94
N ASP A 218 -26.17 -3.45 -1.66
CA ASP A 218 -25.19 -3.82 -0.62
C ASP A 218 -25.12 -5.34 -0.38
N GLU A 219 -26.27 -6.01 -0.35
CA GLU A 219 -26.35 -7.47 -0.16
C GLU A 219 -25.67 -8.23 -1.31
N THR A 220 -25.97 -7.86 -2.56
CA THR A 220 -25.35 -8.48 -3.74
C THR A 220 -23.86 -8.15 -3.84
N MET A 221 -23.43 -6.94 -3.45
CA MET A 221 -22.02 -6.59 -3.40
C MET A 221 -21.25 -7.47 -2.41
N LEU A 222 -21.81 -7.70 -1.21
CA LEU A 222 -21.22 -8.61 -0.24
C LEU A 222 -21.09 -10.02 -0.83
N VAL A 223 -22.19 -10.59 -1.31
CA VAL A 223 -22.21 -11.96 -1.87
C VAL A 223 -21.22 -12.11 -3.03
N VAL A 224 -21.22 -11.16 -3.98
CA VAL A 224 -20.30 -11.18 -5.13
C VAL A 224 -18.85 -11.07 -4.68
N SER A 225 -18.53 -10.21 -3.71
CA SER A 225 -17.17 -10.04 -3.23
C SER A 225 -16.63 -11.32 -2.55
N LEU A 226 -17.45 -11.97 -1.71
CA LEU A 226 -17.09 -13.23 -1.07
C LEU A 226 -17.02 -14.39 -2.08
N ALA A 227 -17.91 -14.42 -3.07
CA ALA A 227 -17.85 -15.40 -4.15
C ALA A 227 -16.56 -15.26 -4.97
N LEU A 228 -16.17 -14.04 -5.34
CA LEU A 228 -14.89 -13.78 -6.01
C LEU A 228 -13.70 -14.23 -5.15
N CYS A 229 -13.74 -13.97 -3.85
CA CYS A 229 -12.73 -14.45 -2.90
C CYS A 229 -12.59 -15.98 -2.97
N LEU A 230 -13.69 -16.71 -2.79
CA LEU A 230 -13.69 -18.17 -2.79
C LEU A 230 -13.31 -18.76 -4.16
N VAL A 231 -13.70 -18.13 -5.27
CA VAL A 231 -13.24 -18.52 -6.60
C VAL A 231 -11.72 -18.41 -6.71
N MET A 232 -11.12 -17.33 -6.20
CA MET A 232 -9.67 -17.17 -6.22
C MET A 232 -8.96 -18.17 -5.29
N VAL A 233 -9.55 -18.50 -4.15
CA VAL A 233 -9.09 -19.58 -3.27
C VAL A 233 -9.01 -20.92 -4.03
N LEU A 234 -10.07 -21.27 -4.76
CA LEU A 234 -10.12 -22.50 -5.56
C LEU A 234 -9.11 -22.49 -6.72
N LEU A 235 -8.90 -21.33 -7.35
CA LEU A 235 -7.87 -21.17 -8.38
C LEU A 235 -6.46 -21.33 -7.81
N ALA A 236 -6.22 -20.80 -6.60
CA ALA A 236 -4.93 -20.91 -5.94
C ALA A 236 -4.59 -22.36 -5.58
N ASP A 237 -5.54 -23.07 -4.98
CA ASP A 237 -5.40 -24.48 -4.64
C ASP A 237 -5.11 -25.35 -5.87
N LYS A 238 -5.84 -25.14 -6.98
CA LYS A 238 -5.61 -25.87 -8.25
C LYS A 238 -4.21 -25.68 -8.85
N VAL A 239 -3.56 -24.54 -8.61
CA VAL A 239 -2.20 -24.27 -9.10
C VAL A 239 -1.12 -24.82 -8.14
N GLY A 240 -1.53 -25.25 -6.95
CA GLY A 240 -0.69 -25.79 -5.89
C GLY A 240 -0.23 -24.72 -4.89
N PHE A 241 -1.02 -23.66 -4.69
CA PHE A 241 -0.77 -22.63 -3.68
C PHE A 241 -1.81 -22.66 -2.57
N SER A 242 -1.48 -22.10 -1.41
CA SER A 242 -2.39 -22.09 -0.25
C SER A 242 -3.72 -21.34 -0.52
N PRO A 243 -4.85 -21.79 0.05
CA PRO A 243 -6.12 -21.06 0.04
C PRO A 243 -5.98 -19.60 0.52
N ALA A 244 -5.20 -19.41 1.58
CA ALA A 244 -4.81 -18.14 2.16
C ALA A 244 -4.29 -17.12 1.12
N LEU A 245 -3.40 -17.56 0.24
CA LEU A 245 -2.84 -16.73 -0.83
C LEU A 245 -3.93 -16.26 -1.81
N GLY A 246 -4.82 -17.16 -2.23
CA GLY A 246 -5.90 -16.82 -3.15
C GLY A 246 -6.85 -15.77 -2.58
N ALA A 247 -7.22 -15.93 -1.30
CA ALA A 247 -8.07 -14.97 -0.59
C ALA A 247 -7.42 -13.58 -0.51
N PHE A 248 -6.15 -13.52 -0.12
CA PHE A 248 -5.38 -12.28 -0.06
C PHE A 248 -5.29 -11.59 -1.44
N ILE A 249 -4.95 -12.35 -2.49
CA ILE A 249 -4.81 -11.81 -3.84
C ILE A 249 -6.13 -11.21 -4.33
N MET A 250 -7.26 -11.89 -4.14
CA MET A 250 -8.56 -11.33 -4.53
C MET A 250 -8.90 -10.06 -3.73
N GLY A 251 -8.64 -10.06 -2.42
CA GLY A 251 -8.79 -8.85 -1.61
C GLY A 251 -7.99 -7.68 -2.17
N SER A 252 -6.71 -7.90 -2.51
CA SER A 252 -5.84 -6.86 -3.08
C SER A 252 -6.31 -6.35 -4.46
N ILE A 253 -6.89 -7.24 -5.29
CA ILE A 253 -7.47 -6.86 -6.58
C ILE A 253 -8.71 -5.99 -6.37
N LEU A 254 -9.57 -6.35 -5.41
CA LEU A 254 -10.77 -5.59 -5.06
C LEU A 254 -10.43 -4.24 -4.42
N ALA A 255 -9.34 -4.15 -3.65
CA ALA A 255 -8.85 -2.92 -3.04
C ALA A 255 -8.51 -1.81 -4.05
N GLU A 256 -8.15 -2.20 -5.29
CA GLU A 256 -7.85 -1.28 -6.39
C GLU A 256 -9.11 -0.88 -7.19
N THR A 257 -10.29 -1.36 -6.82
CA THR A 257 -11.56 -0.97 -7.47
C THR A 257 -12.16 0.31 -6.86
N THR A 258 -13.07 0.97 -7.58
CA THR A 258 -13.81 2.13 -7.05
C THR A 258 -14.81 1.78 -5.96
N GLN A 259 -15.09 0.49 -5.73
CA GLN A 259 -16.02 0.02 -4.71
C GLN A 259 -15.30 -0.53 -3.48
N ALA A 260 -13.96 -0.43 -3.42
CA ALA A 260 -13.15 -0.99 -2.33
C ALA A 260 -13.65 -0.60 -0.94
N GLU A 261 -13.90 0.69 -0.69
CA GLU A 261 -14.38 1.19 0.62
C GLU A 261 -15.77 0.62 0.98
N ARG A 262 -16.67 0.49 -0.01
CA ARG A 262 -17.98 -0.13 0.17
C ARG A 262 -17.85 -1.62 0.48
N ILE A 263 -17.00 -2.34 -0.24
CA ILE A 263 -16.75 -3.77 -0.01
C ILE A 263 -16.11 -3.97 1.37
N GLU A 264 -15.12 -3.16 1.74
CA GLU A 264 -14.47 -3.18 3.06
C GLU A 264 -15.49 -2.96 4.18
N HIS A 265 -16.37 -1.96 4.04
CA HIS A 265 -17.42 -1.71 5.02
C HIS A 265 -18.40 -2.88 5.15
N LEU A 266 -18.86 -3.44 4.03
CA LEU A 266 -19.82 -4.55 4.04
C LEU A 266 -19.21 -5.86 4.56
N THR A 267 -17.94 -6.09 4.28
CA THR A 267 -17.22 -7.30 4.69
C THR A 267 -16.71 -7.22 6.13
N LYS A 268 -16.71 -6.03 6.76
CA LYS A 268 -16.25 -5.82 8.14
C LYS A 268 -16.90 -6.77 9.15
N SER A 269 -18.23 -6.91 9.13
CA SER A 269 -18.92 -7.82 10.06
C SER A 269 -18.54 -9.29 9.83
N VAL A 270 -18.29 -9.68 8.57
CA VAL A 270 -17.83 -11.03 8.21
C VAL A 270 -16.40 -11.25 8.70
N LYS A 271 -15.51 -10.27 8.48
CA LYS A 271 -14.15 -10.26 9.01
C LYS A 271 -14.15 -10.44 10.53
N ASP A 272 -14.88 -9.61 11.26
CA ASP A 272 -14.86 -9.62 12.73
C ASP A 272 -15.37 -10.95 13.30
N LEU A 273 -16.44 -11.51 12.71
CA LEU A 273 -16.97 -12.83 13.08
C LEU A 273 -15.94 -13.94 12.84
N PHE A 274 -15.39 -14.01 11.63
CA PHE A 274 -14.47 -15.10 11.25
C PHE A 274 -13.07 -14.93 11.86
N ALA A 275 -12.67 -13.70 12.21
CA ALA A 275 -11.48 -13.45 13.03
C ALA A 275 -11.67 -14.03 14.44
N ALA A 276 -12.84 -13.83 15.07
CA ALA A 276 -13.13 -14.43 16.37
C ALA A 276 -13.09 -15.97 16.28
N VAL A 277 -13.76 -16.54 15.28
CA VAL A 277 -13.76 -18.00 15.05
C VAL A 277 -12.33 -18.52 14.84
N PHE A 278 -11.52 -17.85 14.03
CA PHE A 278 -10.11 -18.18 13.82
C PHE A 278 -9.34 -18.20 15.15
N PHE A 279 -9.29 -17.07 15.86
CA PHE A 279 -8.46 -16.96 17.06
C PHE A 279 -8.92 -17.88 18.20
N VAL A 280 -10.22 -18.15 18.32
CA VAL A 280 -10.73 -19.15 19.27
C VAL A 280 -10.31 -20.56 18.84
N SER A 281 -10.51 -20.93 17.56
CA SER A 281 -10.13 -22.26 17.05
C SER A 281 -8.65 -22.53 17.27
N VAL A 282 -7.79 -21.53 17.05
CA VAL A 282 -6.37 -21.69 17.30
C VAL A 282 -6.04 -21.68 18.80
N GLY A 283 -6.76 -20.91 19.63
CA GLY A 283 -6.62 -20.97 21.09
C GLY A 283 -6.92 -22.36 21.67
N MET A 284 -7.82 -23.12 21.05
CA MET A 284 -8.15 -24.49 21.46
C MET A 284 -7.02 -25.49 21.22
N LEU A 285 -6.10 -25.18 20.29
CA LEU A 285 -4.90 -25.99 20.03
C LEU A 285 -3.80 -25.77 21.07
N ILE A 286 -3.94 -24.77 21.96
CA ILE A 286 -2.94 -24.50 22.98
C ILE A 286 -3.07 -25.51 24.11
N ASP A 287 -2.01 -26.29 24.32
CA ASP A 287 -1.85 -27.12 25.49
C ASP A 287 -1.14 -26.32 26.62
N PRO A 288 -1.79 -26.08 27.78
CA PRO A 288 -1.17 -25.44 28.95
C PRO A 288 0.14 -26.10 29.39
N SER A 289 0.26 -27.43 29.24
CA SER A 289 1.46 -28.17 29.64
C SER A 289 2.68 -27.76 28.80
N MET A 290 2.45 -27.40 27.53
CA MET A 290 3.48 -26.92 26.61
C MET A 290 4.01 -25.53 27.02
N LEU A 291 3.18 -24.67 27.61
CA LEU A 291 3.64 -23.36 28.12
C LEU A 291 4.67 -23.52 29.24
N VAL A 292 4.46 -24.50 30.13
CA VAL A 292 5.41 -24.81 31.21
C VAL A 292 6.68 -25.46 30.63
N LYS A 293 6.51 -26.45 29.74
CA LYS A 293 7.63 -27.16 29.11
C LYS A 293 8.55 -26.23 28.31
N TYR A 294 7.98 -25.26 27.60
CA TYR A 294 8.72 -24.31 26.75
C TYR A 294 8.93 -22.95 27.41
N ALA A 295 8.84 -22.85 28.75
CA ALA A 295 9.03 -21.60 29.48
C ALA A 295 10.38 -20.90 29.18
N VAL A 296 11.47 -21.67 29.07
CA VAL A 296 12.79 -21.13 28.70
C VAL A 296 12.78 -20.53 27.28
N PRO A 297 12.36 -21.27 26.23
CA PRO A 297 12.16 -20.68 24.90
C PRO A 297 11.26 -19.44 24.86
N ILE A 298 10.17 -19.44 25.62
CA ILE A 298 9.26 -18.28 25.72
C ILE A 298 10.02 -17.08 26.28
N LEU A 299 10.78 -17.28 27.36
CA LEU A 299 11.58 -16.22 27.98
C LEU A 299 12.64 -15.69 27.01
N VAL A 300 13.38 -16.58 26.34
CA VAL A 300 14.40 -16.19 25.35
C VAL A 300 13.77 -15.43 24.19
N ALA A 301 12.68 -15.92 23.61
CA ALA A 301 11.94 -15.24 22.55
C ALA A 301 11.46 -13.86 23.01
N THR A 302 10.92 -13.75 24.23
CA THR A 302 10.48 -12.48 24.82
C THR A 302 11.62 -11.49 24.96
N VAL A 303 12.79 -11.93 25.45
CA VAL A 303 14.00 -11.11 25.55
C VAL A 303 14.45 -10.64 24.16
N VAL A 304 14.45 -11.53 23.18
CA VAL A 304 14.81 -11.19 21.78
C VAL A 304 13.82 -10.18 21.19
N ILE A 305 12.52 -10.29 21.47
CA ILE A 305 11.53 -9.31 21.02
C ILE A 305 11.78 -7.96 21.67
N ILE A 306 11.89 -7.91 23.00
CA ILE A 306 12.03 -6.64 23.72
C ILE A 306 13.34 -5.97 23.32
N PHE A 307 14.49 -6.62 23.55
CA PHE A 307 15.79 -5.99 23.31
C PHE A 307 16.14 -5.92 21.82
N GLY A 308 15.88 -7.00 21.07
CA GLY A 308 16.19 -7.04 19.65
C GLY A 308 15.35 -6.04 18.86
N LYS A 309 14.03 -5.97 19.07
CA LYS A 309 13.21 -5.01 18.31
C LYS A 309 13.56 -3.58 18.65
N ILE A 310 13.77 -3.27 19.94
CA ILE A 310 14.20 -1.92 20.35
C ILE A 310 15.51 -1.56 19.63
N LEU A 311 16.51 -2.44 19.71
CA LEU A 311 17.83 -2.21 19.12
C LEU A 311 17.76 -2.03 17.59
N PHE A 312 17.15 -2.98 16.87
CA PHE A 312 17.13 -2.96 15.42
C PHE A 312 16.19 -1.90 14.84
N THR A 313 15.15 -1.50 15.57
CA THR A 313 14.32 -0.35 15.19
C THR A 313 15.09 0.96 15.39
N ILE A 314 15.80 1.13 16.52
CA ILE A 314 16.67 2.30 16.73
C ILE A 314 17.71 2.38 15.61
N LEU A 315 18.36 1.26 15.30
CA LEU A 315 19.34 1.17 14.22
C LEU A 315 18.72 1.54 12.87
N GLY A 316 17.57 0.96 12.52
CA GLY A 316 16.86 1.26 11.28
C GLY A 316 16.46 2.74 11.17
N ALA A 317 15.95 3.32 12.25
CA ALA A 317 15.56 4.72 12.31
C ALA A 317 16.77 5.67 12.17
N LEU A 318 17.88 5.37 12.85
CA LEU A 318 19.13 6.12 12.71
C LEU A 318 19.70 6.03 11.29
N LEU A 319 19.73 4.84 10.69
CA LEU A 319 20.15 4.64 9.30
C LEU A 319 19.26 5.42 8.32
N SER A 320 17.98 5.57 8.66
CA SER A 320 17.01 6.32 7.87
C SER A 320 17.11 7.85 8.00
N GLY A 321 18.03 8.35 8.84
CA GLY A 321 18.28 9.77 9.04
C GLY A 321 17.45 10.41 10.14
N GLN A 322 16.84 9.62 11.03
CA GLN A 322 16.01 10.15 12.12
C GLN A 322 16.87 10.55 13.33
N PRO A 323 16.52 11.64 14.05
CA PRO A 323 17.21 12.04 15.26
C PRO A 323 17.17 10.92 16.33
N LEU A 324 18.19 10.88 17.20
CA LEU A 324 18.31 9.86 18.25
C LEU A 324 17.04 9.75 19.11
N LYS A 325 16.44 10.89 19.47
CA LYS A 325 15.20 10.93 20.26
C LYS A 325 14.05 10.19 19.57
N THR A 326 13.80 10.52 18.29
CA THR A 326 12.78 9.86 17.47
C THR A 326 13.06 8.37 17.34
N SER A 327 14.32 7.99 17.08
CA SER A 327 14.73 6.59 16.93
C SER A 327 14.48 5.76 18.19
N VAL A 328 14.81 6.29 19.36
CA VAL A 328 14.56 5.64 20.67
C VAL A 328 13.07 5.50 20.95
N GLN A 329 12.31 6.58 20.76
CA GLN A 329 10.86 6.57 20.97
C GLN A 329 10.16 5.58 20.04
N SER A 330 10.57 5.51 18.77
CA SER A 330 10.04 4.55 17.81
C SER A 330 10.41 3.11 18.18
N GLY A 331 11.66 2.84 18.58
CA GLY A 331 12.07 1.49 18.96
C GLY A 331 11.33 0.92 20.17
N MET A 332 11.12 1.75 21.19
CA MET A 332 10.38 1.33 22.39
C MET A 332 8.87 1.23 22.18
N SER A 333 8.35 1.78 21.08
CA SER A 333 6.92 1.69 20.71
C SER A 333 6.56 0.45 19.89
N LEU A 334 7.55 -0.23 19.33
CA LEU A 334 7.36 -1.34 18.38
C LEU A 334 7.79 -2.71 18.94
N ALA A 335 8.05 -2.81 20.25
CA ALA A 335 8.61 -3.97 20.95
C ALA A 335 7.57 -5.07 21.30
N GLN A 336 6.54 -5.26 20.48
CA GLN A 336 5.47 -6.26 20.69
C GLN A 336 5.25 -7.12 19.45
N ILE A 337 4.63 -8.28 19.64
CA ILE A 337 4.17 -9.15 18.56
C ILE A 337 2.84 -8.64 17.98
N GLY A 338 2.67 -8.79 16.67
CA GLY A 338 1.45 -8.45 15.92
C GLY A 338 0.46 -9.60 15.76
N GLU A 339 -0.79 -9.28 15.41
CA GLU A 339 -1.80 -10.27 15.02
C GLU A 339 -1.37 -11.15 13.84
N PHE A 340 -0.64 -10.56 12.90
CA PHE A 340 -0.03 -11.22 11.75
C PHE A 340 0.94 -12.33 12.14
N SER A 341 1.62 -12.20 13.28
CA SER A 341 2.53 -13.23 13.77
C SER A 341 1.79 -14.52 14.13
N PHE A 342 0.54 -14.42 14.61
CA PHE A 342 -0.31 -15.60 14.85
C PHE A 342 -0.74 -16.26 13.55
N ILE A 343 -1.00 -15.46 12.51
CA ILE A 343 -1.32 -15.97 11.17
C ILE A 343 -0.10 -16.72 10.59
N ILE A 344 1.10 -16.15 10.70
CA ILE A 344 2.35 -16.79 10.25
C ILE A 344 2.59 -18.11 11.00
N ALA A 345 2.40 -18.11 12.33
CA ALA A 345 2.56 -19.31 13.15
C ALA A 345 1.52 -20.39 12.79
N SER A 346 0.25 -20.01 12.63
CA SER A 346 -0.82 -20.94 12.22
C SER A 346 -0.58 -21.50 10.82
N LEU A 347 -0.10 -20.68 9.88
CA LEU A 347 0.23 -21.13 8.53
C LEU A 347 1.27 -22.26 8.56
N GLY A 348 2.30 -22.13 9.41
CA GLY A 348 3.31 -23.17 9.58
C GLY A 348 2.73 -24.49 10.08
N LEU A 349 1.77 -24.43 11.01
CA LEU A 349 1.08 -25.60 11.55
C LEU A 349 0.15 -26.24 10.52
N THR A 350 -0.69 -25.45 9.84
CA THR A 350 -1.65 -25.95 8.83
C THR A 350 -0.93 -26.59 7.66
N LEU A 351 0.19 -26.01 7.23
CA LEU A 351 1.04 -26.59 6.17
C LEU A 351 1.92 -27.75 6.69
N LYS A 352 1.88 -28.05 7.99
CA LYS A 352 2.68 -29.11 8.66
C LYS A 352 4.19 -28.96 8.46
N VAL A 353 4.65 -27.72 8.34
CA VAL A 353 6.07 -27.38 8.10
C VAL A 353 6.80 -26.91 9.34
N THR A 354 6.05 -26.55 10.38
CA THR A 354 6.57 -26.22 11.70
C THR A 354 6.07 -27.20 12.74
N SER A 355 6.86 -27.36 13.79
CA SER A 355 6.52 -28.14 14.98
C SER A 355 5.47 -27.43 15.85
N ASP A 356 4.63 -28.20 16.54
CA ASP A 356 3.46 -27.70 17.32
C ASP A 356 3.82 -26.73 18.45
N PHE A 357 5.07 -26.70 18.89
CA PHE A 357 5.52 -25.84 20.00
C PHE A 357 5.69 -24.36 19.62
N LEU A 358 5.87 -24.02 18.34
CA LEU A 358 6.15 -22.63 17.94
C LEU A 358 4.98 -21.69 18.21
N TYR A 359 3.75 -22.17 18.02
CA TYR A 359 2.56 -21.36 18.20
C TYR A 359 2.34 -20.97 19.68
N PRO A 360 2.35 -21.91 20.66
CA PRO A 360 2.32 -21.56 22.08
C PRO A 360 3.41 -20.57 22.48
N ILE A 361 4.62 -20.70 21.93
CA ILE A 361 5.72 -19.74 22.19
C ILE A 361 5.35 -18.34 21.69
N ALA A 362 4.84 -18.23 20.47
CA ALA A 362 4.42 -16.96 19.88
C ALA A 362 3.31 -16.30 20.72
N VAL A 363 2.31 -17.07 21.14
CA VAL A 363 1.19 -16.58 21.97
C VAL A 363 1.66 -16.10 23.33
N ALA A 364 2.47 -16.88 24.04
CA ALA A 364 2.96 -16.51 25.36
C ALA A 364 3.85 -15.26 25.30
N ALA A 365 4.77 -15.20 24.34
CA ALA A 365 5.62 -14.03 24.12
C ALA A 365 4.79 -12.80 23.72
N ALA A 366 3.73 -12.97 22.92
CA ALA A 366 2.84 -11.88 22.54
C ALA A 366 2.07 -11.33 23.74
N ALA A 367 1.57 -12.19 24.63
CA ALA A 367 0.90 -11.76 25.85
C ALA A 367 1.85 -10.93 26.73
N ILE A 368 3.07 -11.42 26.99
CA ILE A 368 4.06 -10.70 27.81
C ILE A 368 4.45 -9.36 27.18
N THR A 369 4.69 -9.35 25.88
CA THR A 369 5.10 -8.12 25.18
C THR A 369 3.98 -7.09 25.10
N THR A 370 2.72 -7.53 24.92
CA THR A 370 1.54 -6.67 24.97
C THR A 370 1.41 -5.92 26.29
N PHE A 371 1.63 -6.62 27.42
CA PHE A 371 1.58 -5.98 28.74
C PHE A 371 2.77 -5.04 28.98
N THR A 372 3.94 -5.31 28.42
CA THR A 372 5.15 -4.52 28.67
C THR A 372 5.27 -3.27 27.78
N THR A 373 4.70 -3.27 26.57
CA THR A 373 4.80 -2.15 25.62
C THR A 373 4.35 -0.79 26.15
N PRO A 374 3.18 -0.62 26.81
CA PRO A 374 2.78 0.69 27.33
C PRO A 374 3.80 1.29 28.30
N TYR A 375 4.46 0.44 29.11
CA TYR A 375 5.53 0.85 30.01
C TYR A 375 6.79 1.24 29.26
N LEU A 376 7.17 0.49 28.22
CA LEU A 376 8.30 0.83 27.35
C LEU A 376 8.08 2.18 26.65
N ILE A 377 6.87 2.44 26.13
CA ILE A 377 6.53 3.73 25.52
C ILE A 377 6.70 4.87 26.53
N LYS A 378 6.21 4.70 27.77
CA LYS A 378 6.36 5.70 28.83
C LYS A 378 7.81 5.93 29.25
N LEU A 379 8.63 4.86 29.25
CA LEU A 379 10.05 4.90 29.59
C LEU A 379 10.95 5.41 28.45
N SER A 380 10.39 5.65 27.26
CA SER A 380 11.18 6.08 26.09
C SER A 380 11.90 7.42 26.27
N GLU A 381 11.26 8.40 26.92
CA GLU A 381 11.87 9.71 27.16
C GLU A 381 13.01 9.64 28.20
N PRO A 382 12.82 9.05 29.41
CA PRO A 382 13.92 8.83 30.34
C PRO A 382 15.09 8.04 29.74
N PHE A 383 14.79 7.01 28.95
CA PHE A 383 15.81 6.18 28.33
C PHE A 383 16.62 6.95 27.28
N TYR A 384 15.96 7.79 26.47
CA TYR A 384 16.64 8.72 25.58
C TYR A 384 17.58 9.67 26.36
N GLN A 385 17.11 10.27 27.46
CA GLN A 385 17.93 11.18 28.27
C GLN A 385 19.14 10.47 28.87
N TYR A 386 18.97 9.22 29.30
CA TYR A 386 20.08 8.38 29.76
C TYR A 386 21.10 8.13 28.64
N LEU A 387 20.64 7.70 27.45
CA LEU A 387 21.52 7.48 26.30
C LEU A 387 22.24 8.76 25.88
N ASN A 388 21.58 9.91 25.92
CA ASN A 388 22.18 11.21 25.59
C ASN A 388 23.30 11.61 26.58
N ARG A 389 23.24 11.14 27.83
CA ARG A 389 24.29 11.38 28.83
C ARG A 389 25.46 10.40 28.70
N VAL A 390 25.19 9.17 28.31
CA VAL A 390 26.19 8.07 28.27
C VAL A 390 26.93 8.03 26.94
N LEU A 391 26.27 8.37 25.83
CA LEU A 391 26.89 8.32 24.50
C LEU A 391 27.95 9.40 24.33
N PRO A 392 29.11 9.10 23.70
CA PRO A 392 30.14 10.10 23.49
C PRO A 392 29.63 11.21 22.55
N LYS A 393 29.97 12.48 22.85
CA LYS A 393 29.55 13.66 22.06
C LYS A 393 29.82 13.52 20.56
N LYS A 394 30.94 12.89 20.17
CA LYS A 394 31.29 12.63 18.76
C LYS A 394 30.20 11.83 18.01
N TRP A 395 29.56 10.87 18.66
CA TRP A 395 28.49 10.06 18.08
C TRP A 395 27.20 10.85 17.97
N LEU A 396 26.85 11.60 19.01
CA LEU A 396 25.68 12.48 19.04
C LEU A 396 25.75 13.53 17.92
N ASP A 397 26.88 14.24 17.82
CA ASP A 397 27.10 15.24 16.77
C ASP A 397 27.09 14.59 15.37
N GLY A 398 27.56 13.34 15.25
CA GLY A 398 27.52 12.57 14.01
C GLY A 398 26.09 12.24 13.56
N ILE A 399 25.25 11.78 14.50
CA ILE A 399 23.84 11.49 14.25
C ILE A 399 23.08 12.76 13.89
N GLU A 400 23.32 13.87 14.58
CA GLU A 400 22.64 15.15 14.34
C GLU A 400 23.03 15.76 12.98
N ARG A 401 24.32 15.69 12.60
CA ARG A 401 24.78 16.06 11.25
C ARG A 401 24.18 15.21 10.15
N TYR A 402 24.07 13.89 10.37
CA TYR A 402 23.46 12.98 9.39
C TYR A 402 21.96 13.24 9.23
N SER A 403 21.27 13.47 10.34
CA SER A 403 19.83 13.75 10.34
C SER A 403 19.50 15.06 9.62
N SER A 404 20.22 16.15 9.95
CA SER A 404 20.06 17.46 9.29
C SER A 404 20.42 17.42 7.80
N SER A 405 21.42 16.61 7.41
CA SER A 405 21.77 16.43 5.99
C SER A 405 20.69 15.66 5.21
N THR A 406 19.96 14.75 5.86
CA THR A 406 18.95 13.91 5.21
C THR A 406 17.64 14.66 4.96
N GLU A 407 17.27 15.63 5.80
CA GLU A 407 16.11 16.51 5.57
C GLU A 407 16.24 17.36 4.28
N GLY A 408 17.47 17.65 3.84
CA GLY A 408 17.75 18.40 2.61
C GLY A 408 17.73 17.58 1.30
N ILE A 409 17.67 16.25 1.35
CA ILE A 409 17.81 15.35 0.18
C ILE A 409 16.43 14.86 -0.30
N THR A 410 15.48 15.78 -0.48
CA THR A 410 14.17 15.47 -1.10
C THR A 410 14.07 15.93 -2.56
N THR A 411 15.18 16.26 -3.21
CA THR A 411 15.23 16.39 -4.67
C THR A 411 15.51 15.02 -5.30
N LEU A 412 14.44 14.36 -5.74
CA LEU A 412 14.50 13.11 -6.49
C LEU A 412 15.43 13.23 -7.71
N SER A 413 16.38 12.30 -7.86
CA SER A 413 17.15 12.14 -9.09
C SER A 413 16.22 11.61 -10.20
N ASP A 414 16.19 12.30 -11.35
CA ASP A 414 15.48 11.85 -12.56
C ASP A 414 15.80 10.39 -12.94
N TRP A 415 17.01 9.93 -12.60
CA TRP A 415 17.46 8.56 -12.85
C TRP A 415 16.66 7.52 -12.07
N ARG A 416 16.26 7.83 -10.82
CA ARG A 416 15.45 6.95 -9.97
C ARG A 416 14.03 6.83 -10.50
N ILE A 417 13.45 7.95 -10.95
CA ILE A 417 12.11 7.98 -11.55
C ILE A 417 12.10 7.18 -12.84
N LEU A 418 13.12 7.36 -13.70
CA LEU A 418 13.25 6.66 -14.96
C LEU A 418 13.46 5.15 -14.75
N LEU A 419 14.44 4.74 -13.95
CA LEU A 419 14.69 3.33 -13.67
C LEU A 419 13.48 2.62 -13.10
N ARG A 420 12.84 3.20 -12.08
CA ARG A 420 11.67 2.58 -11.43
C ARG A 420 10.56 2.35 -12.45
N SER A 421 10.32 3.33 -13.31
CA SER A 421 9.28 3.24 -14.36
C SER A 421 9.64 2.19 -15.41
N TYR A 422 10.89 2.12 -15.85
CA TYR A 422 11.36 1.14 -16.84
C TYR A 422 11.35 -0.28 -16.28
N ILE A 423 11.89 -0.51 -15.07
CA ILE A 423 11.92 -1.82 -14.41
C ILE A 423 10.49 -2.37 -14.24
N PHE A 424 9.59 -1.57 -13.69
CA PHE A 424 8.21 -2.00 -13.46
C PHE A 424 7.49 -2.36 -14.76
N ASN A 425 7.68 -1.54 -15.81
CA ASN A 425 7.11 -1.81 -17.11
C ASN A 425 7.70 -3.08 -17.74
N THR A 426 9.02 -3.28 -17.71
CA THR A 426 9.65 -4.50 -18.23
C THR A 426 9.10 -5.74 -17.53
N ILE A 427 9.01 -5.75 -16.20
CA ILE A 427 8.48 -6.89 -15.43
C ILE A 427 7.04 -7.21 -15.85
N ILE A 428 6.16 -6.21 -15.90
CA ILE A 428 4.75 -6.42 -16.26
C ILE A 428 4.63 -7.05 -17.64
N HIS A 429 5.29 -6.48 -18.64
CA HIS A 429 5.16 -6.96 -20.02
C HIS A 429 5.81 -8.33 -20.20
N SER A 430 6.94 -8.58 -19.53
CA SER A 430 7.57 -9.89 -19.49
C SER A 430 6.63 -10.97 -18.97
N VAL A 431 5.95 -10.74 -17.85
CA VAL A 431 5.01 -11.74 -17.32
C VAL A 431 3.83 -11.96 -18.25
N ILE A 432 3.26 -10.91 -18.83
CA ILE A 432 2.15 -11.04 -19.79
C ILE A 432 2.56 -11.91 -20.97
N ILE A 433 3.75 -11.65 -21.53
CA ILE A 433 4.25 -12.39 -22.69
C ILE A 433 4.44 -13.86 -22.33
N ILE A 434 5.07 -14.17 -21.20
CA ILE A 434 5.22 -15.56 -20.73
C ILE A 434 3.85 -16.22 -20.53
N ALA A 435 2.87 -15.51 -19.99
CA ALA A 435 1.52 -16.04 -19.79
C ALA A 435 0.79 -16.33 -21.11
N ILE A 436 0.94 -15.47 -22.11
CA ILE A 436 0.41 -15.72 -23.45
C ILE A 436 1.07 -16.96 -24.06
N ILE A 437 2.39 -17.09 -23.95
CA ILE A 437 3.13 -18.26 -24.47
C ILE A 437 2.66 -19.55 -23.80
N PHE A 438 2.55 -19.55 -22.47
CA PHE A 438 2.13 -20.74 -21.71
C PHE A 438 0.66 -21.11 -21.98
N LEU A 439 -0.24 -20.12 -22.02
CA LEU A 439 -1.65 -20.34 -22.32
C LEU A 439 -1.84 -20.82 -23.76
N ALA A 440 -1.03 -20.31 -24.68
CA ALA A 440 -1.02 -20.77 -26.06
C ALA A 440 -0.62 -22.23 -26.17
N TYR A 441 0.50 -22.62 -25.56
CA TYR A 441 0.98 -24.00 -25.58
C TYR A 441 0.00 -24.96 -24.88
N ARG A 442 -0.50 -24.58 -23.70
CA ARG A 442 -1.30 -25.49 -22.86
C ARG A 442 -2.75 -25.63 -23.31
N TYR A 443 -3.35 -24.58 -23.88
CA TYR A 443 -4.78 -24.56 -24.21
C TYR A 443 -5.05 -24.30 -25.69
N VAL A 444 -4.41 -23.30 -26.29
CA VAL A 444 -4.69 -22.91 -27.69
C VAL A 444 -4.21 -23.98 -28.66
N GLN A 445 -3.02 -24.55 -28.46
CA GLN A 445 -2.47 -25.57 -29.33
C GLN A 445 -3.31 -26.87 -29.30
N PRO A 446 -3.63 -27.49 -28.14
CA PRO A 446 -4.49 -28.66 -28.11
C PRO A 446 -5.86 -28.42 -28.75
N PHE A 447 -6.44 -27.23 -28.55
CA PHE A 447 -7.72 -26.84 -29.14
C PHE A 447 -7.66 -26.71 -30.68
N ILE A 448 -6.56 -26.19 -31.22
CA ILE A 448 -6.38 -26.07 -32.68
C ILE A 448 -6.09 -27.45 -33.29
N VAL A 449 -5.27 -28.27 -32.62
CA VAL A 449 -4.96 -29.65 -33.06
C VAL A 449 -6.22 -30.52 -33.09
N SER A 450 -7.15 -30.36 -32.14
CA SER A 450 -8.40 -31.13 -32.14
C SER A 450 -9.36 -30.77 -33.28
N ASN A 451 -9.19 -29.60 -33.92
CA ASN A 451 -10.09 -29.09 -34.96
C ASN A 451 -9.47 -29.06 -36.37
N ILE A 452 -8.16 -29.24 -36.51
CA ILE A 452 -7.45 -29.15 -37.80
C ILE A 452 -6.66 -30.44 -38.05
N ALA A 453 -6.94 -31.11 -39.17
CA ALA A 453 -6.38 -32.43 -39.49
C ALA A 453 -4.87 -32.44 -39.77
N ASN A 454 -4.24 -31.30 -40.11
CA ASN A 454 -2.82 -31.23 -40.46
C ASN A 454 -1.96 -30.67 -39.30
N SER A 455 -0.97 -31.47 -38.88
CA SER A 455 -0.10 -31.20 -37.73
C SER A 455 0.80 -29.97 -37.90
N LEU A 456 1.29 -29.69 -39.11
CA LEU A 456 2.13 -28.52 -39.34
C LEU A 456 1.32 -27.23 -39.37
N THR A 457 0.15 -27.26 -40.02
CA THR A 457 -0.73 -26.09 -40.11
C THR A 457 -1.30 -25.70 -38.75
N SER A 458 -1.62 -26.67 -37.88
CA SER A 458 -2.10 -26.38 -36.52
C SER A 458 -1.04 -25.71 -35.65
N ILE A 459 0.23 -26.13 -35.75
CA ILE A 459 1.36 -25.48 -35.08
C ILE A 459 1.57 -24.06 -35.60
N ILE A 460 1.59 -23.86 -36.92
CA ILE A 460 1.77 -22.53 -37.54
C ILE A 460 0.65 -21.57 -37.12
N ILE A 461 -0.62 -22.01 -37.13
CA ILE A 461 -1.75 -21.18 -36.72
C ILE A 461 -1.65 -20.84 -35.23
N SER A 462 -1.28 -21.81 -34.38
CA SER A 462 -1.09 -21.58 -32.95
C SER A 462 -0.02 -20.53 -32.68
N VAL A 463 1.11 -20.61 -33.39
CA VAL A 463 2.21 -19.64 -33.30
C VAL A 463 1.80 -18.25 -33.77
N VAL A 464 1.09 -18.16 -34.89
CA VAL A 464 0.61 -16.87 -35.44
C VAL A 464 -0.37 -16.21 -34.47
N VAL A 465 -1.34 -16.97 -33.94
CA VAL A 465 -2.30 -16.46 -32.94
C VAL A 465 -1.58 -15.98 -31.68
N SER A 466 -0.61 -16.76 -31.19
CA SER A 466 0.20 -16.41 -30.02
C SER A 466 1.02 -15.14 -30.25
N PHE A 467 1.65 -15.03 -31.42
CA PHE A 467 2.42 -13.85 -31.79
C PHE A 467 1.54 -12.60 -31.90
N ILE A 468 0.34 -12.72 -32.49
CA ILE A 468 -0.63 -11.61 -32.55
C ILE A 468 -1.01 -11.15 -31.14
N LEU A 469 -1.33 -12.08 -30.23
CA LEU A 469 -1.68 -11.76 -28.84
C LEU A 469 -0.52 -11.10 -28.08
N MET A 470 0.70 -11.59 -28.29
CA MET A 470 1.94 -11.12 -27.65
C MET A 470 2.44 -9.77 -28.22
N SER A 471 2.18 -9.48 -29.49
CA SER A 471 2.74 -8.33 -30.22
C SER A 471 2.57 -6.96 -29.54
N PRO A 472 1.45 -6.61 -28.87
CA PRO A 472 1.30 -5.31 -28.22
C PRO A 472 2.28 -5.15 -27.05
N PHE A 473 2.52 -6.27 -26.35
CA PHE A 473 3.36 -6.30 -25.17
C PHE A 473 4.84 -6.34 -25.55
N LEU A 474 5.21 -7.04 -26.64
CA LEU A 474 6.57 -6.98 -27.20
C LEU A 474 6.94 -5.57 -27.63
N TRP A 475 6.02 -4.85 -28.27
CA TRP A 475 6.25 -3.48 -28.70
C TRP A 475 6.43 -2.54 -27.50
N ALA A 476 5.55 -2.65 -26.50
CA ALA A 476 5.64 -1.85 -25.28
C ALA A 476 6.92 -2.15 -24.48
N LEU A 477 7.34 -3.42 -24.42
CA LEU A 477 8.56 -3.85 -23.76
C LEU A 477 9.81 -3.36 -24.51
N SER A 478 9.82 -3.37 -25.85
CA SER A 478 11.06 -3.19 -26.62
C SER A 478 11.26 -1.78 -27.17
N ILE A 479 10.19 -1.05 -27.53
CA ILE A 479 10.30 0.17 -28.37
C ILE A 479 9.73 1.42 -27.67
N ARG A 480 8.79 1.27 -26.74
CA ARG A 480 8.10 2.42 -26.14
C ARG A 480 9.00 3.16 -25.14
N ARG A 481 9.10 4.48 -25.27
CA ARG A 481 9.83 5.35 -24.33
C ARG A 481 8.90 5.93 -23.26
N ILE A 482 9.16 5.58 -22.00
CA ILE A 482 8.38 5.96 -20.82
C ILE A 482 9.02 7.20 -20.18
N GLN A 483 8.24 8.09 -19.54
CA GLN A 483 8.75 9.30 -18.86
C GLN A 483 9.67 10.16 -19.75
N ARG A 484 9.14 10.66 -20.88
CA ARG A 484 9.90 11.42 -21.90
C ARG A 484 10.66 12.61 -21.34
N THR A 485 10.13 13.28 -20.32
CA THR A 485 10.75 14.42 -19.63
C THR A 485 12.02 13.99 -18.88
N ALA A 486 11.92 13.03 -17.96
CA ALA A 486 13.07 12.50 -17.23
C ALA A 486 14.14 11.92 -18.18
N TYR A 487 13.70 11.21 -19.24
CA TYR A 487 14.61 10.72 -20.28
C TYR A 487 15.35 11.87 -20.97
N SER A 488 14.64 12.95 -21.34
CA SER A 488 15.26 14.11 -22.00
C SER A 488 16.26 14.83 -21.10
N HIS A 489 15.93 15.06 -19.82
CA HIS A 489 16.85 15.67 -18.85
C HIS A 489 18.14 14.85 -18.70
N LEU A 490 18.02 13.52 -18.60
CA LEU A 490 19.16 12.62 -18.49
C LEU A 490 19.97 12.51 -19.79
N TRP A 491 19.32 12.58 -20.96
CA TRP A 491 20.00 12.50 -22.27
C TRP A 491 20.80 13.76 -22.62
N LEU A 492 20.34 14.92 -22.15
CA LEU A 492 20.97 16.22 -22.34
C LEU A 492 22.24 16.39 -21.48
N ASN A 493 22.34 15.72 -20.32
CA ASN A 493 23.55 15.70 -19.49
C ASN A 493 24.65 14.79 -20.09
N LYS A 494 25.53 15.36 -20.91
CA LYS A 494 26.35 14.62 -21.89
C LYS A 494 27.40 13.64 -21.37
N LYS A 495 27.90 13.75 -20.13
CA LYS A 495 29.19 13.12 -19.77
C LYS A 495 29.11 11.74 -19.11
N TYR A 496 28.00 11.36 -18.47
CA TYR A 496 27.93 10.09 -17.69
C TYR A 496 26.60 9.30 -17.75
N THR A 497 25.55 9.82 -18.38
CA THR A 497 24.19 9.20 -18.33
C THR A 497 23.75 8.51 -19.62
N ARG A 498 24.40 8.79 -20.76
CA ARG A 498 24.03 8.25 -22.08
C ARG A 498 24.29 6.74 -22.23
N GLY A 499 25.43 6.26 -21.75
CA GLY A 499 25.80 4.84 -21.81
C GLY A 499 24.75 3.94 -21.12
N PRO A 500 24.41 4.20 -19.85
CA PRO A 500 23.37 3.44 -19.14
C PRO A 500 21.99 3.49 -19.81
N LEU A 501 21.58 4.62 -20.38
CA LEU A 501 20.29 4.73 -21.11
C LEU A 501 20.27 3.84 -22.35
N ILE A 502 21.36 3.81 -23.11
CA ILE A 502 21.51 2.94 -24.28
C ILE A 502 21.53 1.47 -23.85
N ALA A 503 22.19 1.14 -22.74
CA ALA A 503 22.22 -0.21 -22.20
C ALA A 503 20.82 -0.71 -21.78
N ILE A 504 19.99 0.14 -21.17
CA ILE A 504 18.60 -0.19 -20.84
C ILE A 504 17.77 -0.48 -22.10
N GLU A 505 17.90 0.35 -23.14
CA GLU A 505 17.16 0.14 -24.39
C GLU A 505 17.62 -1.13 -25.13
N PHE A 506 18.93 -1.38 -25.15
CA PHE A 506 19.50 -2.60 -25.70
C PHE A 506 19.00 -3.84 -24.97
N PHE A 507 19.03 -3.83 -23.63
CA PHE A 507 18.52 -4.91 -22.79
C PHE A 507 17.06 -5.22 -23.10
N ARG A 508 16.21 -4.19 -23.26
CA ARG A 508 14.80 -4.35 -23.60
C ARG A 508 14.57 -4.97 -24.96
N ILE A 509 15.29 -4.52 -25.99
CA ILE A 509 15.21 -5.09 -27.33
C ILE A 509 15.67 -6.56 -27.32
N ALA A 510 16.78 -6.86 -26.63
CA ALA A 510 17.27 -8.23 -26.48
C ALA A 510 16.24 -9.14 -25.79
N LEU A 511 15.55 -8.63 -24.77
CA LEU A 511 14.51 -9.35 -24.04
C LEU A 511 13.26 -9.57 -24.91
N GLY A 512 12.90 -8.62 -25.78
CA GLY A 512 11.88 -8.81 -26.81
C GLY A 512 12.22 -9.91 -27.82
N ILE A 513 13.47 -9.91 -28.33
CA ILE A 513 13.97 -10.96 -29.23
C ILE A 513 13.95 -12.32 -28.52
N PHE A 514 14.39 -12.37 -27.26
CA PHE A 514 14.37 -13.56 -26.44
C PHE A 514 12.96 -14.15 -26.35
N PHE A 515 11.92 -13.34 -26.09
CA PHE A 515 10.55 -13.85 -26.01
C PHE A 515 9.99 -14.38 -27.33
N VAL A 516 10.32 -13.76 -28.46
CA VAL A 516 9.94 -14.30 -29.77
C VAL A 516 10.65 -15.64 -30.01
N GLY A 517 11.94 -15.72 -29.67
CA GLY A 517 12.70 -16.98 -29.73
C GLY A 517 12.14 -18.05 -28.80
N PHE A 518 11.75 -17.68 -27.58
CA PHE A 518 11.15 -18.58 -26.59
C PHE A 518 9.79 -19.11 -27.05
N LEU A 519 8.93 -18.26 -27.65
CA LEU A 519 7.71 -18.74 -28.31
C LEU A 519 8.05 -19.76 -29.41
N MET A 520 9.08 -19.54 -30.22
CA MET A 520 9.41 -20.49 -31.29
C MET A 520 9.95 -21.81 -30.74
N TYR A 521 10.76 -21.77 -29.68
CA TYR A 521 11.31 -22.95 -29.02
C TYR A 521 10.21 -23.88 -28.49
N GLU A 522 9.13 -23.32 -27.95
CA GLU A 522 8.02 -24.12 -27.41
C GLU A 522 7.22 -24.86 -28.50
N PHE A 523 7.31 -24.41 -29.76
CA PHE A 523 6.48 -24.91 -30.88
C PHE A 523 7.27 -25.59 -32.02
N PHE A 524 8.59 -25.36 -32.14
CA PHE A 524 9.44 -25.86 -33.25
C PHE A 524 10.81 -26.34 -32.77
N ASP A 525 11.40 -27.32 -33.49
CA ASP A 525 12.79 -27.74 -33.30
C ASP A 525 13.81 -26.63 -33.62
N THR A 526 14.94 -26.64 -32.89
CA THR A 526 15.86 -25.53 -32.62
C THR A 526 16.32 -24.69 -33.84
N TRP A 527 16.43 -25.28 -35.04
CA TRP A 527 16.95 -24.59 -36.23
C TRP A 527 15.88 -23.88 -37.08
N ILE A 528 14.65 -24.44 -37.13
CA ILE A 528 13.53 -23.86 -37.89
C ILE A 528 12.95 -22.65 -37.12
N ALA A 529 12.97 -22.73 -35.78
CA ALA A 529 12.59 -21.68 -34.85
C ALA A 529 13.32 -20.35 -35.10
N ALA A 530 14.65 -20.39 -35.35
CA ALA A 530 15.47 -19.18 -35.46
C ALA A 530 15.18 -18.34 -36.73
N VAL A 531 14.95 -19.00 -37.87
CA VAL A 531 14.68 -18.34 -39.16
C VAL A 531 13.28 -17.72 -39.16
N ILE A 532 12.28 -18.43 -38.61
CA ILE A 532 10.90 -17.94 -38.49
C ILE A 532 10.82 -16.79 -37.48
N ALA A 533 11.54 -16.87 -36.35
CA ALA A 533 11.61 -15.80 -35.35
C ALA A 533 12.12 -14.48 -35.97
N LEU A 534 13.21 -14.54 -36.75
CA LEU A 534 13.78 -13.37 -37.42
C LEU A 534 12.78 -12.72 -38.38
N GLY A 535 12.05 -13.54 -39.17
CA GLY A 535 11.01 -13.06 -40.08
C GLY A 535 9.84 -12.40 -39.36
N LEU A 536 9.37 -12.97 -38.24
CA LEU A 536 8.27 -12.42 -37.44
C LEU A 536 8.68 -11.13 -36.71
N ILE A 537 9.94 -10.99 -36.28
CA ILE A 537 10.44 -9.75 -35.65
C ILE A 537 10.40 -8.59 -36.67
N VAL A 538 10.86 -8.83 -37.90
CA VAL A 538 10.84 -7.83 -38.98
C VAL A 538 9.41 -7.50 -39.40
N LEU A 539 8.57 -8.52 -39.57
CA LEU A 539 7.14 -8.36 -39.89
C LEU A 539 6.39 -7.59 -38.79
N GLY A 540 6.70 -7.87 -37.52
CA GLY A 540 6.19 -7.19 -36.35
C GLY A 540 6.55 -5.70 -36.29
N MET A 541 7.79 -5.35 -36.65
CA MET A 541 8.23 -3.95 -36.74
C MET A 541 7.51 -3.17 -37.84
N VAL A 542 7.23 -3.79 -38.99
CA VAL A 542 6.65 -3.12 -40.17
C VAL A 542 5.13 -3.00 -40.09
N ILE A 543 4.43 -4.06 -39.67
CA ILE A 543 2.95 -4.12 -39.74
C ILE A 543 2.27 -3.38 -38.56
N PHE A 544 2.93 -3.23 -37.41
CA PHE A 544 2.21 -2.94 -36.15
C PHE A 544 2.42 -1.55 -35.52
N SER A 545 3.13 -0.62 -36.17
CA SER A 545 3.50 0.67 -35.54
C SER A 545 2.34 1.64 -35.23
N ARG A 546 1.15 1.50 -35.87
CA ARG A 546 0.03 2.47 -35.68
C ARG A 546 -1.25 1.88 -35.09
N LYS A 547 -1.75 0.74 -35.61
CA LYS A 547 -3.01 0.15 -35.12
C LYS A 547 -2.88 -0.51 -33.74
N LEU A 548 -1.75 -1.18 -33.48
CA LEU A 548 -1.51 -1.85 -32.20
C LEU A 548 -1.19 -0.87 -31.08
N GLN A 549 -0.46 0.20 -31.40
CA GLN A 549 -0.26 1.30 -30.48
C GLN A 549 -1.61 1.85 -29.98
N SER A 550 -2.62 1.97 -30.85
CA SER A 550 -3.96 2.39 -30.43
C SER A 550 -4.69 1.36 -29.55
N PHE A 551 -4.46 0.06 -29.76
CA PHE A 551 -5.06 -1.00 -28.95
C PHE A 551 -4.36 -1.14 -27.59
N TYR A 552 -3.03 -1.10 -27.57
CA TYR A 552 -2.21 -1.05 -26.37
C TYR A 552 -2.49 0.22 -25.56
N ASP A 553 -2.51 1.40 -26.19
CA ASP A 553 -2.84 2.66 -25.51
C ASP A 553 -4.26 2.60 -24.92
N LYS A 554 -5.20 1.83 -25.52
CA LYS A 554 -6.50 1.54 -24.92
C LYS A 554 -6.40 0.59 -23.72
N LEU A 555 -5.63 -0.50 -23.81
CA LEU A 555 -5.42 -1.45 -22.73
C LEU A 555 -4.70 -0.81 -21.54
N GLU A 556 -3.62 -0.07 -21.79
CA GLU A 556 -2.88 0.67 -20.79
C GLU A 556 -3.72 1.80 -20.23
N ARG A 557 -4.44 2.59 -21.05
CA ARG A 557 -5.38 3.58 -20.50
C ARG A 557 -6.40 2.90 -19.61
N ARG A 558 -6.97 1.75 -20.00
CA ARG A 558 -7.91 1.02 -19.14
C ARG A 558 -7.23 0.53 -17.86
N PHE A 559 -6.03 -0.01 -17.94
CA PHE A 559 -5.26 -0.50 -16.79
C PHE A 559 -4.92 0.64 -15.83
N MET A 560 -4.36 1.74 -16.34
CA MET A 560 -4.04 2.95 -15.58
C MET A 560 -5.30 3.64 -15.05
N LEU A 561 -6.39 3.67 -15.82
CA LEU A 561 -7.68 4.17 -15.35
C LEU A 561 -8.24 3.30 -14.25
N ASN A 562 -8.09 1.97 -14.31
CA ASN A 562 -8.56 1.07 -13.27
C ASN A 562 -7.70 1.19 -12.00
N LEU A 563 -6.37 1.15 -12.12
CA LEU A 563 -5.42 1.40 -11.03
C LEU A 563 -5.60 2.78 -10.37
N ASN A 564 -5.91 3.81 -11.17
CA ASN A 564 -6.08 5.18 -10.70
C ASN A 564 -7.54 5.62 -10.56
N ALA A 565 -8.49 4.70 -10.69
CA ALA A 565 -9.93 5.03 -10.70
C ALA A 565 -10.35 5.74 -9.42
N ARG A 566 -9.81 5.30 -8.28
CA ARG A 566 -10.04 5.86 -6.95
C ARG A 566 -9.50 7.28 -6.77
N GLU A 567 -8.42 7.64 -7.46
CA GLU A 567 -7.73 8.92 -7.30
C GLU A 567 -8.33 10.01 -8.19
N ASN A 568 -8.80 9.66 -9.39
CA ASN A 568 -9.54 10.58 -10.26
C ASN A 568 -10.89 11.06 -9.67
N GLN A 569 -11.34 10.47 -8.56
CA GLN A 569 -12.54 10.87 -7.81
C GLN A 569 -12.23 11.70 -6.56
N LYS A 570 -10.98 11.74 -6.07
CA LYS A 570 -10.57 12.63 -4.99
C LYS A 570 -10.01 13.91 -5.60
N PRO A 571 -10.38 15.11 -5.12
CA PRO A 571 -9.76 16.35 -5.59
C PRO A 571 -8.24 16.26 -5.36
N ASP A 572 -7.47 16.73 -6.35
CA ASP A 572 -6.01 16.68 -6.33
C ASP A 572 -5.48 17.26 -5.00
N ILE A 573 -4.66 16.47 -4.31
CA ILE A 573 -3.91 16.93 -3.13
C ILE A 573 -2.89 17.93 -3.66
N LEU A 574 -3.03 19.19 -3.24
CA LEU A 574 -2.05 20.23 -3.52
C LEU A 574 -0.71 19.83 -2.88
N PRO A 575 0.44 20.19 -3.48
CA PRO A 575 1.69 20.08 -2.74
C PRO A 575 1.56 20.94 -1.45
N TRP A 576 2.46 20.77 -0.47
CA TRP A 576 2.56 21.61 0.74
C TRP A 576 1.61 21.31 1.94
N ASP A 577 1.04 20.11 2.10
CA ASP A 577 0.10 19.78 3.21
C ASP A 577 -1.07 20.79 3.30
N THR A 578 -1.52 21.30 2.14
CA THR A 578 -2.65 22.23 2.05
C THR A 578 -3.88 21.50 1.51
N HIS A 579 -5.01 21.66 2.20
CA HIS A 579 -6.27 21.02 1.84
C HIS A 579 -7.24 22.05 1.26
N LEU A 580 -8.06 21.57 0.32
CA LEU A 580 -9.27 22.26 -0.11
C LEU A 580 -10.40 21.81 0.81
N THR A 581 -11.05 22.73 1.49
CA THR A 581 -12.20 22.42 2.35
C THR A 581 -13.34 23.37 2.03
N GLU A 582 -14.53 22.81 1.84
CA GLU A 582 -15.77 23.58 1.72
C GLU A 582 -16.31 23.85 3.12
N LEU A 583 -16.52 25.13 3.45
CA LEU A 583 -17.19 25.55 4.69
C LEU A 583 -18.36 26.45 4.34
N LYS A 584 -19.48 26.26 5.04
CA LYS A 584 -20.68 27.08 4.86
C LYS A 584 -20.70 28.21 5.89
N VAL A 585 -20.97 29.44 5.44
CA VAL A 585 -21.11 30.58 6.35
C VAL A 585 -22.42 30.45 7.12
N SER A 586 -22.33 30.27 8.44
CA SER A 586 -23.51 30.26 9.31
C SER A 586 -24.22 31.63 9.28
N PRO A 587 -25.57 31.68 9.23
CA PRO A 587 -26.32 32.94 9.32
C PRO A 587 -26.05 33.74 10.60
N GLU A 588 -25.58 33.09 11.66
CA GLU A 588 -25.29 33.68 12.97
C GLU A 588 -23.81 34.06 13.14
N SER A 589 -22.96 33.79 12.14
CA SER A 589 -21.54 34.10 12.21
C SER A 589 -21.28 35.60 12.14
N GLU A 590 -20.36 36.10 12.97
CA GLU A 590 -19.93 37.50 13.00
C GLU A 590 -19.25 37.99 11.70
N VAL A 591 -19.02 37.09 10.74
CA VAL A 591 -18.44 37.42 9.43
C VAL A 591 -19.47 37.92 8.42
N VAL A 592 -20.75 37.68 8.67
CA VAL A 592 -21.82 38.02 7.73
C VAL A 592 -21.88 39.53 7.51
N GLY A 593 -21.94 39.93 6.23
CA GLY A 593 -22.03 41.32 5.80
C GLY A 593 -20.70 42.07 5.72
N LYS A 594 -19.60 41.50 6.24
CA LYS A 594 -18.25 42.07 6.16
C LYS A 594 -17.60 41.74 4.82
N THR A 595 -16.73 42.64 4.36
CA THR A 595 -15.93 42.40 3.15
C THR A 595 -14.73 41.50 3.44
N LEU A 596 -14.20 40.82 2.42
CA LEU A 596 -12.97 40.04 2.58
C LEU A 596 -11.78 40.87 3.08
N THR A 597 -11.73 42.17 2.74
CA THR A 597 -10.72 43.11 3.24
C THR A 597 -10.86 43.39 4.74
N GLU A 598 -12.10 43.53 5.24
CA GLU A 598 -12.36 43.73 6.67
C GLU A 598 -12.06 42.48 7.49
N LEU A 599 -12.29 41.29 6.91
CA LEU A 599 -12.08 40.02 7.59
C LEU A 599 -10.61 39.60 7.67
N MET A 600 -9.76 40.09 6.76
CA MET A 600 -8.31 39.81 6.72
C MET A 600 -7.97 38.32 6.90
N ILE A 601 -8.79 37.42 6.32
CA ILE A 601 -8.71 35.96 6.59
C ILE A 601 -7.34 35.41 6.17
N ARG A 602 -6.81 35.91 5.05
CA ARG A 602 -5.50 35.52 4.55
C ARG A 602 -4.39 36.00 5.48
N GLU A 603 -4.43 37.26 5.90
CA GLU A 603 -3.39 37.87 6.72
C GLU A 603 -3.40 37.35 8.16
N LYS A 604 -4.58 37.06 8.70
CA LYS A 604 -4.76 36.64 10.10
C LYS A 604 -4.66 35.12 10.30
N TYR A 605 -5.13 34.33 9.34
CA TYR A 605 -5.22 32.86 9.48
C TYR A 605 -4.46 32.09 8.41
N GLY A 606 -3.88 32.75 7.39
CA GLY A 606 -3.14 32.09 6.32
C GLY A 606 -4.01 31.36 5.30
N VAL A 607 -5.34 31.47 5.39
CA VAL A 607 -6.31 30.76 4.54
C VAL A 607 -6.76 31.64 3.36
N ASN A 608 -6.80 31.06 2.16
CA ASN A 608 -7.31 31.73 0.97
C ASN A 608 -8.71 31.21 0.61
N ILE A 609 -9.63 32.12 0.23
CA ILE A 609 -10.93 31.76 -0.33
C ILE A 609 -10.78 31.64 -1.86
N ALA A 610 -10.92 30.42 -2.37
CA ALA A 610 -10.80 30.10 -3.79
C ALA A 610 -12.11 30.35 -4.56
N LEU A 611 -13.25 30.09 -3.93
CA LEU A 611 -14.58 30.20 -4.53
C LEU A 611 -15.61 30.58 -3.47
N ILE A 612 -16.56 31.44 -3.84
CA ILE A 612 -17.80 31.64 -3.11
C ILE A 612 -18.94 31.15 -3.99
N GLU A 613 -19.69 30.15 -3.52
CA GLU A 613 -20.95 29.72 -4.13
C GLU A 613 -22.11 30.36 -3.37
N ARG A 614 -22.87 31.19 -4.07
CA ARG A 614 -24.04 31.92 -3.57
C ARG A 614 -25.28 31.45 -4.34
N GLY A 615 -25.96 30.45 -3.78
CA GLY A 615 -27.11 29.83 -4.42
C GLY A 615 -26.71 29.12 -5.72
N ARG A 616 -27.06 29.69 -6.88
CA ARG A 616 -26.66 29.17 -8.20
C ARG A 616 -25.49 29.93 -8.86
N ASN A 617 -25.03 31.01 -8.21
CA ASN A 617 -23.95 31.84 -8.74
C ASN A 617 -22.63 31.47 -8.09
N ASN A 618 -21.64 31.17 -8.93
CA ASN A 618 -20.28 30.87 -8.52
C ASN A 618 -19.41 32.09 -8.77
N ILE A 619 -18.78 32.60 -7.70
CA ILE A 619 -17.86 33.74 -7.73
C ILE A 619 -16.44 33.18 -7.55
N PRO A 620 -15.78 32.76 -8.63
CA PRO A 620 -14.41 32.26 -8.55
C PRO A 620 -13.47 33.41 -8.20
N THR A 621 -12.50 33.14 -7.32
CA THR A 621 -11.48 34.12 -6.90
C THR A 621 -12.09 35.47 -6.46
N PRO A 622 -12.91 35.49 -5.41
CA PRO A 622 -13.66 36.68 -4.99
C PRO A 622 -12.74 37.89 -4.80
N GLY A 623 -13.25 39.07 -5.17
CA GLY A 623 -12.56 40.35 -5.03
C GLY A 623 -12.39 40.76 -3.57
N ARG A 624 -11.50 41.73 -3.32
CA ARG A 624 -11.24 42.27 -1.97
C ARG A 624 -12.48 42.91 -1.32
N ASP A 625 -13.37 43.44 -2.13
CA ASP A 625 -14.59 44.12 -1.69
C ASP A 625 -15.81 43.17 -1.63
N GLU A 626 -15.63 41.89 -1.97
CA GLU A 626 -16.73 40.91 -1.94
C GLU A 626 -17.16 40.68 -0.49
N ARG A 627 -18.47 40.69 -0.26
CA ARG A 627 -19.06 40.48 1.06
C ARG A 627 -19.50 39.03 1.23
N LEU A 628 -19.33 38.50 2.43
CA LEU A 628 -19.87 37.19 2.80
C LEU A 628 -21.34 37.33 3.22
N TYR A 629 -22.21 36.50 2.66
CA TYR A 629 -23.63 36.44 3.02
C TYR A 629 -23.97 35.13 3.74
N PRO A 630 -25.11 35.08 4.47
CA PRO A 630 -25.60 33.86 5.07
C PRO A 630 -25.75 32.74 4.04
N ASN A 631 -25.32 31.53 4.39
CA ASN A 631 -25.33 30.34 3.53
C ASN A 631 -24.41 30.38 2.30
N ASP A 632 -23.53 31.37 2.17
CA ASP A 632 -22.46 31.28 1.18
C ASP A 632 -21.61 30.03 1.46
N LYS A 633 -21.35 29.23 0.44
CA LYS A 633 -20.43 28.08 0.50
C LYS A 633 -19.05 28.53 0.05
N LEU A 634 -18.07 28.44 0.93
CA LEU A 634 -16.72 28.91 0.72
C LEU A 634 -15.79 27.74 0.48
N LEU A 635 -15.12 27.73 -0.67
CA LEU A 635 -14.01 26.81 -0.91
C LEU A 635 -12.72 27.45 -0.41
N LEU A 636 -12.15 26.89 0.65
CA LEU A 636 -10.96 27.40 1.33
C LEU A 636 -9.73 26.58 0.99
N ILE A 637 -8.57 27.23 0.95
CA ILE A 637 -7.24 26.61 0.78
C ILE A 637 -6.35 27.04 1.95
N GLY A 638 -5.83 26.07 2.70
CA GLY A 638 -4.92 26.30 3.83
C GLY A 638 -4.40 24.98 4.43
N ALA A 639 -3.51 25.07 5.41
CA ALA A 639 -3.10 23.91 6.22
C ALA A 639 -4.20 23.50 7.21
N ASP A 640 -4.16 22.27 7.74
CA ASP A 640 -5.23 21.73 8.60
C ASP A 640 -5.49 22.54 9.87
N ASP A 641 -4.43 23.04 10.50
CA ASP A 641 -4.48 23.89 11.68
C ASP A 641 -5.08 25.29 11.38
N GLN A 642 -4.77 25.83 10.21
CA GLN A 642 -5.30 27.10 9.71
C GLN A 642 -6.78 27.00 9.34
N LEU A 643 -7.16 25.92 8.66
CA LEU A 643 -8.54 25.63 8.28
C LEU A 643 -9.42 25.40 9.52
N ALA A 644 -8.91 24.71 10.54
CA ALA A 644 -9.61 24.53 11.81
C ALA A 644 -9.88 25.88 12.52
N ALA A 645 -8.92 26.81 12.48
CA ALA A 645 -9.07 28.13 13.07
C ALA A 645 -10.14 28.98 12.35
N VAL A 646 -10.23 28.88 11.02
CA VAL A 646 -11.27 29.57 10.23
C VAL A 646 -12.62 28.88 10.37
N LYS A 647 -12.66 27.56 10.53
CA LYS A 647 -13.90 26.81 10.79
C LYS A 647 -14.61 27.29 12.06
N ALA A 648 -13.87 27.50 13.14
CA ALA A 648 -14.41 28.04 14.39
C ALA A 648 -14.99 29.46 14.27
N LEU A 649 -14.61 30.20 13.22
CA LEU A 649 -15.10 31.56 12.94
C LEU A 649 -16.36 31.55 12.05
N LEU A 650 -16.50 30.54 11.19
CA LEU A 650 -17.59 30.41 10.22
C LEU A 650 -18.77 29.57 10.72
N GLU A 651 -18.52 28.62 11.62
CA GLU A 651 -19.53 27.73 12.20
C GLU A 651 -19.73 28.00 13.69
N ILE A 652 -20.99 28.11 14.10
CA ILE A 652 -21.43 27.90 15.48
C ILE A 652 -22.10 26.52 15.47
N ASP A 653 -21.57 25.59 16.27
CA ASP A 653 -21.92 24.16 16.31
C ASP A 653 -23.38 23.85 15.94
N THR A 654 -23.57 23.21 14.79
CA THR A 654 -24.78 22.41 14.52
C THR A 654 -24.40 21.17 13.68
N PRO A 655 -24.96 19.99 13.99
CA PRO A 655 -24.51 18.72 13.43
C PRO A 655 -24.86 18.58 11.94
N GLU A 656 -23.93 17.96 11.20
CA GLU A 656 -23.95 17.70 9.77
C GLU A 656 -25.24 16.99 9.31
N ILE A 657 -25.93 17.58 8.32
CA ILE A 657 -26.80 16.86 7.39
C ILE A 657 -26.06 16.83 6.06
N ALA A 658 -25.67 15.64 5.65
CA ALA A 658 -25.06 15.36 4.36
C ALA A 658 -26.10 15.49 3.25
N GLU A 659 -25.86 16.37 2.27
CA GLU A 659 -26.54 16.36 0.99
C GLU A 659 -25.54 16.39 -0.18
N GLU A 660 -25.69 15.35 -0.99
CA GLU A 660 -25.25 15.02 -2.35
C GLU A 660 -24.31 15.98 -3.12
N ASP A 661 -23.15 15.41 -3.49
CA ASP A 661 -22.20 15.90 -4.49
C ASP A 661 -22.86 16.09 -5.87
N ASN A 662 -22.97 17.35 -6.32
CA ASN A 662 -23.04 17.70 -7.73
C ASN A 662 -21.86 18.62 -8.06
N PHE A 663 -20.82 18.06 -8.67
CA PHE A 663 -19.71 18.81 -9.27
C PHE A 663 -20.08 19.31 -10.68
N PRO A 664 -19.94 20.61 -10.98
CA PRO A 664 -19.71 21.05 -12.35
C PRO A 664 -18.43 21.88 -12.54
N ASN A 665 -17.75 21.55 -13.64
CA ASN A 665 -16.72 22.28 -14.39
C ASN A 665 -15.28 22.40 -13.85
N LYS A 666 -14.49 21.44 -14.35
CA LYS A 666 -13.04 21.50 -14.60
C LYS A 666 -12.64 22.71 -15.44
N GLU A 667 -12.19 23.81 -14.84
CA GLU A 667 -11.28 24.78 -15.49
C GLU A 667 -10.24 25.43 -14.55
N MET A 668 -10.10 24.98 -13.30
CA MET A 668 -9.06 25.47 -12.38
C MET A 668 -7.96 24.42 -12.24
N THR A 669 -6.74 24.74 -12.70
CA THR A 669 -5.57 23.86 -12.59
C THR A 669 -4.40 24.62 -12.01
N LEU A 670 -3.67 24.01 -11.07
CA LEU A 670 -2.38 24.51 -10.60
C LEU A 670 -1.34 24.35 -11.72
N GLN A 671 -0.64 25.43 -12.05
CA GLN A 671 0.37 25.47 -13.09
C GLN A 671 1.70 25.97 -12.54
N LYS A 672 2.78 25.42 -13.07
CA LYS A 672 4.15 25.84 -12.81
C LYS A 672 4.65 26.60 -14.03
N VAL A 673 4.96 27.87 -13.87
CA VAL A 673 5.46 28.74 -14.95
C VAL A 673 6.82 29.29 -14.54
N VAL A 674 7.80 29.23 -15.44
CA VAL A 674 9.14 29.78 -15.19
C VAL A 674 9.25 31.14 -15.86
N VAL A 675 9.67 32.15 -15.11
CA VAL A 675 9.90 33.49 -15.64
C VAL A 675 11.23 33.52 -16.38
N HIS A 676 11.16 33.80 -17.68
CA HIS A 676 12.33 34.03 -18.52
C HIS A 676 12.54 35.54 -18.76
N ALA A 677 13.73 35.94 -19.20
CA ALA A 677 14.03 37.34 -19.53
C ALA A 677 13.11 37.94 -20.61
N GLU A 678 12.47 37.07 -21.40
CA GLU A 678 11.51 37.42 -22.47
C GLU A 678 10.06 37.43 -21.97
N SER A 679 9.79 37.07 -20.71
CA SER A 679 8.43 37.00 -20.17
C SER A 679 7.83 38.40 -19.94
N PRO A 680 6.55 38.63 -20.27
CA PRO A 680 5.90 39.95 -20.12
C PRO A 680 5.88 40.48 -18.68
N VAL A 681 6.04 39.59 -17.70
CA VAL A 681 6.01 39.92 -16.26
C VAL A 681 7.40 40.15 -15.66
N TYR A 682 8.47 39.96 -16.43
CA TYR A 682 9.84 40.14 -15.97
C TYR A 682 10.08 41.59 -15.49
N GLY A 683 10.65 41.75 -14.29
CA GLY A 683 10.92 43.06 -13.69
C GLY A 683 9.69 43.81 -13.16
N LEU A 684 8.49 43.21 -13.25
CA LEU A 684 7.26 43.76 -12.65
C LEU A 684 7.00 43.14 -11.28
N SER A 685 6.37 43.90 -10.39
CA SER A 685 5.81 43.36 -9.16
C SER A 685 4.56 42.53 -9.45
N ILE A 686 4.19 41.59 -8.57
CA ILE A 686 2.94 40.82 -8.65
C ILE A 686 1.73 41.75 -8.86
N ARG A 687 1.73 42.89 -8.17
CA ARG A 687 0.71 43.94 -8.29
C ARG A 687 0.67 44.53 -9.71
N ASN A 688 1.83 44.90 -10.26
CA ASN A 688 1.91 45.58 -11.56
C ASN A 688 1.74 44.62 -12.75
N ALA A 689 2.00 43.32 -12.54
CA ALA A 689 1.80 42.29 -13.54
C ALA A 689 0.30 42.06 -13.86
N GLY A 690 -0.60 42.44 -12.94
CA GLY A 690 -2.06 42.38 -13.16
C GLY A 690 -2.58 40.96 -13.43
N ILE A 691 -1.90 39.94 -12.89
CA ILE A 691 -2.17 38.53 -13.16
C ILE A 691 -3.55 38.12 -12.63
N ARG A 692 -3.98 38.71 -11.51
CA ARG A 692 -5.29 38.44 -10.91
C ARG A 692 -6.42 38.95 -11.81
N GLU A 693 -6.26 40.14 -12.38
CA GLU A 693 -7.27 40.82 -13.19
C GLU A 693 -7.26 40.32 -14.65
N LYS A 694 -6.09 40.13 -15.25
CA LYS A 694 -5.93 39.73 -16.66
C LYS A 694 -6.10 38.23 -16.87
N ALA A 695 -5.48 37.41 -16.03
CA ALA A 695 -5.47 35.95 -16.19
C ALA A 695 -6.54 35.23 -15.37
N GLN A 696 -7.27 35.93 -14.49
CA GLN A 696 -8.16 35.33 -13.48
C GLN A 696 -7.45 34.22 -12.71
N ALA A 697 -6.25 34.55 -12.22
CA ALA A 697 -5.33 33.58 -11.68
C ALA A 697 -4.60 34.11 -10.45
N LEU A 698 -4.36 33.23 -9.48
CA LEU A 698 -3.76 33.55 -8.19
C LEU A 698 -2.38 32.90 -8.07
N ILE A 699 -1.37 33.69 -7.72
CA ILE A 699 -0.05 33.15 -7.39
C ILE A 699 -0.09 32.62 -5.96
N VAL A 700 0.14 31.31 -5.83
CA VAL A 700 0.15 30.59 -4.56
C VAL A 700 1.55 30.41 -3.99
N GLY A 701 2.59 30.49 -4.84
CA GLY A 701 3.97 30.47 -4.39
C GLY A 701 4.97 30.84 -5.49
N ILE A 702 6.16 31.29 -5.08
CA ILE A 702 7.29 31.54 -5.98
C ILE A 702 8.53 30.83 -5.42
N GLU A 703 9.26 30.11 -6.27
CA GLU A 703 10.57 29.55 -5.94
C GLU A 703 11.65 30.38 -6.64
N ARG A 704 12.57 30.95 -5.86
CA ARG A 704 13.75 31.68 -6.34
C ARG A 704 15.01 30.96 -5.86
N GLY A 705 15.64 30.19 -6.75
CA GLY A 705 16.80 29.37 -6.38
C GLY A 705 16.44 28.29 -5.35
N ALA A 706 16.95 28.41 -4.12
CA ALA A 706 16.65 27.51 -3.00
C ALA A 706 15.50 28.03 -2.10
N ASP A 707 15.17 29.32 -2.19
CA ASP A 707 14.14 29.94 -1.35
C ASP A 707 12.75 29.72 -1.95
N ARG A 708 11.84 29.25 -1.09
CA ARG A 708 10.45 28.94 -1.42
C ARG A 708 9.53 29.89 -0.67
N ILE A 709 8.90 30.80 -1.39
CA ILE A 709 8.06 31.86 -0.81
C ILE A 709 6.60 31.50 -1.08
N LEU A 710 5.91 31.06 -0.03
CA LEU A 710 4.48 30.79 -0.04
C LEU A 710 3.71 32.11 0.10
N ASN A 711 2.64 32.28 -0.68
CA ASN A 711 1.82 33.49 -0.67
C ASN A 711 2.63 34.81 -0.73
N PRO A 712 3.49 35.00 -1.75
CA PRO A 712 4.37 36.16 -1.85
C PRO A 712 3.61 37.49 -1.77
N SER A 713 4.27 38.51 -1.22
CA SER A 713 3.68 39.85 -1.09
C SER A 713 3.41 40.45 -2.48
N SER A 714 2.40 41.31 -2.59
CA SER A 714 2.03 41.95 -3.86
C SER A 714 3.15 42.79 -4.47
N ASP A 715 4.12 43.20 -3.65
CA ASP A 715 5.23 44.06 -4.07
C ASP A 715 6.46 43.24 -4.50
N PHE A 716 6.38 41.91 -4.41
CA PHE A 716 7.42 41.01 -4.88
C PHE A 716 7.63 41.16 -6.39
N VAL A 717 8.87 41.43 -6.80
CA VAL A 717 9.26 41.65 -8.21
C VAL A 717 9.81 40.36 -8.81
N PHE A 718 9.28 39.96 -9.96
CA PHE A 718 9.73 38.75 -10.67
C PHE A 718 11.13 38.92 -11.26
N ASP A 719 11.94 37.88 -11.11
CA ASP A 719 13.30 37.80 -11.63
C ASP A 719 13.46 36.58 -12.56
N THR A 720 14.51 36.58 -13.38
CA THR A 720 14.81 35.48 -14.29
C THR A 720 15.10 34.20 -13.52
N GLY A 721 14.44 33.10 -13.91
CA GLY A 721 14.56 31.81 -13.24
C GLY A 721 13.62 31.62 -12.06
N ASP A 722 12.79 32.61 -11.73
CA ASP A 722 11.69 32.43 -10.76
C ASP A 722 10.69 31.40 -11.28
N VAL A 723 10.28 30.51 -10.39
CA VAL A 723 9.25 29.51 -10.65
C VAL A 723 7.96 29.94 -9.95
N ILE A 724 6.97 30.36 -10.74
CA ILE A 724 5.67 30.80 -10.25
C ILE A 724 4.71 29.59 -10.24
N TRP A 725 4.12 29.35 -9.09
CA TRP A 725 2.98 28.45 -8.92
C TRP A 725 1.69 29.25 -8.95
N ILE A 726 0.85 28.99 -9.94
CA ILE A 726 -0.35 29.78 -10.22
C ILE A 726 -1.59 28.89 -10.35
N VAL A 727 -2.71 29.31 -9.75
CA VAL A 727 -4.02 28.64 -9.85
C VAL A 727 -4.96 29.55 -10.63
N GLY A 728 -5.45 29.11 -11.78
CA GLY A 728 -6.36 29.91 -12.60
C GLY A 728 -6.79 29.22 -13.90
N ASN A 729 -7.48 29.96 -14.77
CA ASN A 729 -7.97 29.42 -16.04
C ASN A 729 -6.83 29.20 -17.05
N ASN A 730 -6.66 27.94 -17.49
CA ASN A 730 -5.54 27.48 -18.33
C ASN A 730 -5.36 28.26 -19.65
N LYS A 731 -6.44 28.78 -20.25
CA LYS A 731 -6.32 29.54 -21.51
C LYS A 731 -5.76 30.94 -21.30
N LYS A 732 -6.21 31.63 -20.23
CA LYS A 732 -5.84 33.02 -19.95
C LYS A 732 -4.47 33.16 -19.30
N VAL A 733 -4.05 32.16 -18.53
CA VAL A 733 -2.71 32.15 -17.89
C VAL A 733 -1.59 32.22 -18.93
N LYS A 734 -1.72 31.49 -20.06
CA LYS A 734 -0.73 31.48 -21.15
C LYS A 734 -0.66 32.78 -21.97
N GLU A 735 -1.67 33.63 -21.89
CA GLU A 735 -1.69 34.92 -22.59
C GLU A 735 -0.96 36.01 -21.80
N VAL A 736 -0.77 35.80 -20.50
CA VAL A 736 -0.23 36.81 -19.56
C VAL A 736 1.18 36.48 -19.06
N LEU A 737 1.55 35.20 -18.98
CA LEU A 737 2.86 34.70 -18.53
C LEU A 737 3.60 33.97 -19.64
#